data_AF-A0A451B2X5-F1
#
_entry.id   AF-A0A451B2X5-F1
#
_cell.length_a   1.000
_cell.length_b   1.000
_cell.length_c   1.000
_cell.angle_alpha   90.00
_cell.angle_beta   90.00
_cell.angle_gamma   90.00
#
_symmetry.space_group_name_H-M   'P 1'
#
loop_
_entity.id
_entity.type
_entity.pdbx_description
1 polymer ?
#
loop_
_entity_poly.entity_id
_entity_poly.type
_entity_poly.pdbx_seq_one_letter_code
_entity_poly.pdbx_strand_id
1 'polypeptide(L)'
;MGDYLPSVTALQASFVLGEETTPDEELLDRFGRIEVVHNGLDLQSPGASFFVRNLQFDVGRFDGGLADGGSQIGHRILPVDDGNNGDNPTNRETEETIRKTLSVSEGHLAPYEIIFTHPETNGPDGEGLWREFPGEGRKGTLKTIAGPGGVTQGSATHRGGAVGFHGVTHNSPENYHGNQFQVRGYPAVAVGMTIADVHPDVVASQRNRASFLLNDGVNFSVRDYKNDFVRIRDINTVLMFTRDWIVHRALTRVQNGSIEATPEVRAILDELASPALEIYLGSEDWTCYCAEHRASVDYLMTALQFTEAGFREIYDGTSLWGKRPEDLGAKLFALYSRVIVAKAQGVPYREEGQMAGGISPESWAGSDGGQFFTPLWQRMGLSRDDVRPFDSPEQYDAYENARIHGTLKQYKARWSDYPVIPLPPGKALPYAPQTNADLIAVFIKKVHDWRDVGGIQTATAIMAFMKTATERHGISAQDYAGLAAPIIGELLVADALAKGAPDGWFAKAGPTLGAALTGLVPDAPPERAIALRELFLGVAGGAAELLTSQKAELQARCGGIPMDRAVVDAELDKMLANDIVAARNTEVGDRATFVKNNIPPQTLLDILHGLHKPVAPSDWNDGMVGFVYLGTLMDRGEVR
;
A
#
# COMPACT_ATOMS: atom_id res chain seq x y z
N MET A 1 9.34 21.20 17.33
CA MET A 1 8.03 21.21 16.65
C MET A 1 8.36 21.45 15.19
N GLY A 2 8.55 20.40 14.41
CA GLY A 2 8.74 20.46 12.97
C GLY A 2 7.47 20.00 12.27
N ASP A 3 6.83 20.91 11.55
CA ASP A 3 5.50 20.69 10.95
C ASP A 3 5.61 19.99 9.59
N TYR A 4 5.20 18.72 9.46
CA TYR A 4 5.15 18.04 8.14
C TYR A 4 4.14 18.70 7.20
N LEU A 5 4.62 19.08 6.02
CA LEU A 5 3.85 19.64 4.91
C LEU A 5 4.17 18.83 3.64
N PRO A 6 3.20 18.13 3.02
CA PRO A 6 3.45 17.37 1.80
C PRO A 6 3.77 18.28 0.60
N SER A 7 4.36 17.76 -0.48
CA SER A 7 4.61 18.56 -1.70
C SER A 7 3.30 18.96 -2.38
N VAL A 8 3.06 20.27 -2.54
CA VAL A 8 1.87 20.83 -3.21
C VAL A 8 1.65 20.25 -4.60
N THR A 9 2.70 20.10 -5.39
CA THR A 9 2.62 19.52 -6.75
C THR A 9 2.13 18.07 -6.71
N ALA A 10 2.55 17.28 -5.71
CA ALA A 10 2.08 15.91 -5.55
C ALA A 10 0.62 15.85 -5.06
N LEU A 11 0.22 16.79 -4.21
CA LEU A 11 -1.15 16.90 -3.70
C LEU A 11 -2.13 17.31 -4.81
N GLN A 12 -1.75 18.27 -5.67
CA GLN A 12 -2.55 18.68 -6.82
C GLN A 12 -2.78 17.53 -7.81
N ALA A 13 -1.73 16.74 -8.07
CA ALA A 13 -1.82 15.58 -8.95
C ALA A 13 -2.68 14.43 -8.36
N SER A 14 -2.75 14.31 -7.02
CA SER A 14 -3.37 13.15 -6.37
C SER A 14 -4.84 13.34 -5.98
N PHE A 15 -5.33 14.58 -5.87
CA PHE A 15 -6.58 14.87 -5.16
C PHE A 15 -7.66 15.65 -5.94
N VAL A 16 -7.48 15.98 -7.23
CA VAL A 16 -8.46 16.74 -8.05
C VAL A 16 -9.09 17.90 -7.25
N LEU A 17 -8.24 18.77 -6.68
CA LEU A 17 -8.62 19.78 -5.69
C LEU A 17 -9.06 21.10 -6.34
N GLY A 18 -10.12 21.07 -7.16
CA GLY A 18 -10.71 22.29 -7.75
C GLY A 18 -9.77 23.07 -8.67
N GLU A 19 -10.23 24.23 -9.15
CA GLU A 19 -9.54 25.05 -10.17
C GLU A 19 -8.08 25.43 -9.81
N GLU A 20 -7.24 25.60 -10.84
CA GLU A 20 -5.78 25.91 -10.80
C GLU A 20 -5.36 27.12 -9.94
N THR A 21 -6.29 27.80 -9.28
CA THR A 21 -6.08 29.06 -8.54
C THR A 21 -5.94 28.89 -7.03
N THR A 22 -5.96 27.68 -6.48
CA THR A 22 -5.77 27.46 -5.02
C THR A 22 -4.30 27.73 -4.64
N PRO A 23 -3.99 28.66 -3.71
CA PRO A 23 -2.63 28.93 -3.26
C PRO A 23 -1.94 27.71 -2.63
N ASP A 24 -0.63 27.56 -2.86
CA ASP A 24 0.20 26.49 -2.31
C ASP A 24 0.07 26.34 -0.79
N GLU A 25 0.05 27.44 -0.04
CA GLU A 25 -0.14 27.45 1.41
C GLU A 25 -1.51 26.87 1.83
N GLU A 26 -2.55 27.09 1.03
CA GLU A 26 -3.87 26.54 1.25
C GLU A 26 -3.92 25.03 0.92
N LEU A 27 -3.15 24.56 -0.07
CA LEU A 27 -2.98 23.14 -0.37
C LEU A 27 -2.16 22.41 0.69
N LEU A 28 -1.16 23.06 1.28
CA LEU A 28 -0.36 22.53 2.38
C LEU A 28 -1.16 22.38 3.68
N ASP A 29 -2.04 23.34 3.97
CA ASP A 29 -2.93 23.29 5.13
C ASP A 29 -4.03 22.22 4.97
N ARG A 30 -4.40 21.88 3.72
CA ARG A 30 -5.39 20.84 3.35
C ARG A 30 -5.01 19.38 3.65
N PHE A 31 -3.77 19.07 4.02
CA PHE A 31 -3.34 17.67 4.20
C PHE A 31 -2.95 17.25 5.60
N GLY A 32 -3.11 18.14 6.57
CA GLY A 32 -3.06 17.78 7.99
C GLY A 32 -1.68 17.38 8.52
N ARG A 33 -1.42 17.81 9.74
CA ARG A 33 -0.10 17.79 10.40
C ARG A 33 0.07 16.49 11.18
N ILE A 34 1.23 15.85 11.10
CA ILE A 34 1.63 14.83 12.10
C ILE A 34 2.25 15.58 13.27
N GLU A 35 1.54 15.69 14.39
CA GLU A 35 2.07 16.32 15.60
C GLU A 35 2.68 15.26 16.52
N VAL A 36 4.01 15.14 16.51
CA VAL A 36 4.74 14.38 17.53
C VAL A 36 4.89 15.28 18.76
N VAL A 37 4.12 15.00 19.82
CA VAL A 37 4.20 15.80 21.05
C VAL A 37 5.40 15.36 21.87
N HIS A 38 6.45 16.17 21.82
CA HIS A 38 7.63 16.00 22.62
C HIS A 38 7.46 16.82 23.91
N ASN A 39 7.04 16.18 25.00
CA ASN A 39 6.84 16.79 26.33
C ASN A 39 8.16 17.32 26.94
N GLY A 40 8.83 18.28 26.32
CA GLY A 40 10.07 18.90 26.80
C GLY A 40 11.30 17.98 26.82
N LEU A 41 11.28 16.87 26.06
CA LEU A 41 12.40 15.93 25.98
C LEU A 41 13.47 16.41 25.00
N ASP A 42 14.73 16.35 25.41
CA ASP A 42 15.89 16.54 24.52
C ASP A 42 16.08 15.29 23.64
N LEU A 43 15.52 15.35 22.44
CA LEU A 43 15.51 14.25 21.46
C LEU A 43 16.89 13.92 20.90
N GLN A 44 17.91 14.75 21.13
CA GLN A 44 19.27 14.47 20.69
C GLN A 44 19.97 13.42 21.58
N SER A 45 19.40 13.11 22.75
CA SER A 45 19.92 12.09 23.66
C SER A 45 19.50 10.68 23.22
N PRO A 46 20.45 9.76 22.96
CA PRO A 46 20.13 8.37 22.64
C PRO A 46 19.25 7.72 23.73
N GLY A 47 18.09 7.17 23.34
CA GLY A 47 17.15 6.49 24.25
C GLY A 47 15.92 7.29 24.69
N ALA A 48 15.66 8.48 24.12
CA ALA A 48 14.45 9.25 24.41
C ALA A 48 13.14 8.55 23.95
N SER A 49 12.06 8.76 24.70
CA SER A 49 10.69 8.31 24.36
C SER A 49 9.91 9.41 23.64
N PHE A 50 8.90 9.03 22.82
CA PHE A 50 8.05 9.97 22.10
C PHE A 50 6.61 9.45 21.99
N PHE A 51 5.69 10.34 21.59
CA PHE A 51 4.26 10.05 21.41
C PHE A 51 3.86 10.19 19.94
N VAL A 52 3.22 9.18 19.35
CA VAL A 52 2.64 9.26 18.00
C VAL A 52 1.16 9.63 18.13
N ARG A 53 0.75 10.80 17.63
CA ARG A 53 -0.68 11.11 17.41
C ARG A 53 -1.08 10.57 16.02
N ASN A 54 -2.23 9.92 15.95
CA ASN A 54 -2.78 9.40 14.69
C ASN A 54 -3.04 10.55 13.69
N LEU A 55 -3.03 10.19 12.40
CA LEU A 55 -3.05 11.06 11.22
C LEU A 55 -4.32 11.93 11.14
N GLN A 56 -4.23 13.24 11.36
CA GLN A 56 -5.32 14.20 11.13
C GLN A 56 -5.35 14.65 9.65
N PHE A 57 -6.53 14.96 9.08
CA PHE A 57 -6.72 15.40 7.69
C PHE A 57 -7.37 16.80 7.66
N ASP A 58 -7.32 17.57 6.57
CA ASP A 58 -8.26 18.71 6.42
C ASP A 58 -9.58 18.18 5.86
N VAL A 59 -10.69 18.53 6.51
CA VAL A 59 -12.02 18.05 6.14
C VAL A 59 -12.81 19.02 5.26
N GLY A 60 -12.19 20.14 4.89
CA GLY A 60 -12.76 21.22 4.10
C GLY A 60 -13.48 22.28 4.93
N ARG A 61 -14.09 23.27 4.26
CA ARG A 61 -14.91 24.31 4.90
C ARG A 61 -16.30 23.76 5.22
N PHE A 62 -16.75 23.95 6.46
CA PHE A 62 -18.13 23.68 6.86
C PHE A 62 -18.97 24.94 6.63
N ASP A 63 -20.03 24.86 5.82
CA ASP A 63 -21.01 25.96 5.59
C ASP A 63 -21.88 26.29 6.84
N GLY A 64 -21.48 25.82 8.02
CA GLY A 64 -22.21 25.94 9.29
C GLY A 64 -21.95 27.22 10.09
N GLY A 65 -21.41 28.28 9.48
CA GLY A 65 -21.40 29.61 10.10
C GLY A 65 -20.33 29.88 11.16
N LEU A 66 -19.13 29.29 11.05
CA LEU A 66 -17.96 29.83 11.75
C LEU A 66 -17.46 31.07 11.00
N ALA A 67 -17.28 32.18 11.72
CA ALA A 67 -17.11 33.53 11.17
C ALA A 67 -15.83 33.74 10.33
N ASP A 68 -14.88 32.81 10.37
CA ASP A 68 -13.50 33.09 9.92
C ASP A 68 -13.02 32.26 8.72
N GLY A 69 -13.90 31.57 7.98
CA GLY A 69 -13.54 30.97 6.67
C GLY A 69 -12.30 30.05 6.66
N GLY A 70 -11.88 29.53 7.81
CA GLY A 70 -10.71 28.66 7.94
C GLY A 70 -10.99 27.21 7.52
N SER A 71 -9.96 26.57 6.98
CA SER A 71 -9.80 25.11 6.88
C SER A 71 -10.00 24.45 8.26
N GLN A 72 -10.69 23.31 8.31
CA GLN A 72 -10.82 22.53 9.55
C GLN A 72 -9.86 21.34 9.50
N ILE A 73 -8.83 21.39 10.32
CA ILE A 73 -7.94 20.24 10.56
C ILE A 73 -8.65 19.30 11.55
N GLY A 74 -8.91 18.06 11.13
CA GLY A 74 -9.61 17.05 11.94
C GLY A 74 -9.82 15.72 11.24
N HIS A 75 -10.62 14.85 11.84
CA HIS A 75 -11.11 13.66 11.15
C HIS A 75 -12.52 13.97 10.64
N ARG A 76 -12.81 13.71 9.36
CA ARG A 76 -14.19 13.77 8.88
C ARG A 76 -14.87 12.55 9.45
N ILE A 77 -15.67 12.72 10.49
CA ILE A 77 -16.34 11.59 11.13
C ILE A 77 -17.48 11.12 10.24
N LEU A 78 -17.44 9.84 9.90
CA LEU A 78 -18.50 9.11 9.18
C LEU A 78 -19.17 8.18 10.19
N PRO A 79 -20.32 8.56 10.76
CA PRO A 79 -20.98 7.73 11.76
C PRO A 79 -21.47 6.43 11.12
N VAL A 80 -21.17 5.30 11.73
CA VAL A 80 -21.75 4.00 11.34
C VAL A 80 -22.42 3.36 12.55
N ASP A 81 -23.33 2.45 12.28
CA ASP A 81 -24.10 1.72 13.28
C ASP A 81 -24.13 0.24 12.86
N ASP A 82 -23.53 -0.63 13.66
CA ASP A 82 -23.53 -2.07 13.40
C ASP A 82 -24.83 -2.76 13.85
N GLY A 83 -25.80 -2.00 14.38
CA GLY A 83 -27.13 -2.49 14.71
C GLY A 83 -27.94 -2.94 13.49
N ASN A 84 -28.83 -3.92 13.69
CA ASN A 84 -29.81 -4.43 12.71
C ASN A 84 -29.23 -5.00 11.40
N ASN A 85 -28.22 -5.88 11.48
CA ASN A 85 -27.61 -6.56 10.33
C ASN A 85 -26.95 -5.61 9.29
N GLY A 86 -26.58 -4.39 9.70
CA GLY A 86 -25.90 -3.39 8.84
C GLY A 86 -26.84 -2.43 8.13
N ASP A 87 -28.09 -2.81 7.84
CA ASP A 87 -29.03 -1.94 7.13
C ASP A 87 -29.82 -1.04 8.09
N ASN A 88 -29.36 0.21 8.26
CA ASN A 88 -30.04 1.20 9.09
C ASN A 88 -29.87 2.63 8.53
N PRO A 89 -30.67 3.61 9.00
CA PRO A 89 -30.60 4.98 8.51
C PRO A 89 -29.21 5.62 8.61
N THR A 90 -28.45 5.32 9.67
CA THR A 90 -27.10 5.87 9.89
C THR A 90 -26.16 5.42 8.77
N ASN A 91 -26.12 4.11 8.48
CA ASN A 91 -25.25 3.57 7.45
C ASN A 91 -25.66 4.04 6.05
N ARG A 92 -26.96 4.16 5.77
CA ARG A 92 -27.45 4.70 4.50
C ARG A 92 -27.04 6.17 4.29
N GLU A 93 -27.10 6.99 5.34
CA GLU A 93 -26.66 8.40 5.28
C GLU A 93 -25.14 8.52 5.06
N THR A 94 -24.35 7.69 5.73
CA THR A 94 -22.90 7.63 5.54
C THR A 94 -22.52 7.17 4.13
N GLU A 95 -23.17 6.13 3.61
CA GLU A 95 -22.98 5.68 2.24
C GLU A 95 -23.42 6.72 1.21
N GLU A 96 -24.53 7.43 1.45
CA GLU A 96 -24.95 8.54 0.60
C GLU A 96 -23.91 9.67 0.58
N THR A 97 -23.32 9.96 1.74
CA THR A 97 -22.24 10.96 1.87
C THR A 97 -20.99 10.54 1.11
N ILE A 98 -20.58 9.26 1.24
CA ILE A 98 -19.45 8.70 0.50
C ILE A 98 -19.72 8.74 -1.01
N ARG A 99 -20.91 8.29 -1.44
CA ARG A 99 -21.34 8.31 -2.83
C ARG A 99 -21.28 9.72 -3.42
N LYS A 100 -21.81 10.72 -2.72
CA LYS A 100 -21.72 12.14 -3.12
C LYS A 100 -20.28 12.62 -3.19
N THR A 101 -19.44 12.24 -2.21
CA THR A 101 -18.01 12.60 -2.19
C THR A 101 -17.27 12.02 -3.39
N LEU A 102 -17.60 10.79 -3.79
CA LEU A 102 -17.03 10.13 -4.97
C LEU A 102 -17.68 10.57 -6.29
N SER A 103 -18.70 11.43 -6.26
CA SER A 103 -19.48 11.82 -7.43
C SER A 103 -20.11 10.62 -8.17
N VAL A 104 -20.47 9.57 -7.43
CA VAL A 104 -21.18 8.40 -7.96
C VAL A 104 -22.68 8.71 -8.04
N SER A 105 -23.30 8.36 -9.16
CA SER A 105 -24.71 8.63 -9.45
C SER A 105 -25.63 7.91 -8.46
N GLU A 106 -26.80 8.51 -8.21
CA GLU A 106 -27.81 7.91 -7.34
C GLU A 106 -28.27 6.54 -7.88
N GLY A 107 -28.32 5.54 -7.00
CA GLY A 107 -28.70 4.17 -7.34
C GLY A 107 -27.56 3.27 -7.82
N HIS A 108 -26.32 3.79 -7.89
CA HIS A 108 -25.11 2.99 -8.02
C HIS A 108 -24.46 2.77 -6.64
N LEU A 109 -23.82 1.62 -6.48
CA LEU A 109 -23.00 1.33 -5.31
C LEU A 109 -21.70 2.13 -5.34
N ALA A 110 -21.26 2.61 -4.18
CA ALA A 110 -20.04 3.39 -4.02
C ALA A 110 -19.01 2.61 -3.20
N PRO A 111 -18.23 1.70 -3.80
CA PRO A 111 -17.27 0.90 -3.07
C PRO A 111 -16.06 1.71 -2.59
N TYR A 112 -15.57 1.40 -1.39
CA TYR A 112 -14.41 2.05 -0.77
C TYR A 112 -13.59 1.06 0.06
N GLU A 113 -12.34 1.41 0.35
CA GLU A 113 -11.46 0.63 1.23
C GLU A 113 -11.67 1.08 2.66
N ILE A 114 -11.50 0.16 3.59
CA ILE A 114 -11.56 0.40 5.03
C ILE A 114 -10.22 0.00 5.64
N ILE A 115 -9.60 0.92 6.37
CA ILE A 115 -8.30 0.72 7.00
C ILE A 115 -8.51 0.79 8.51
N PHE A 116 -8.53 -0.36 9.16
CA PHE A 116 -8.78 -0.46 10.59
C PHE A 116 -7.52 -0.12 11.36
N THR A 117 -7.64 0.86 12.24
CA THR A 117 -6.57 1.23 13.17
C THR A 117 -6.82 0.52 14.48
N HIS A 118 -6.39 -0.73 14.58
CA HIS A 118 -6.47 -1.45 15.83
C HIS A 118 -5.26 -1.04 16.70
N PRO A 119 -5.46 -0.57 17.93
CA PRO A 119 -4.45 -0.74 18.94
C PRO A 119 -4.19 -2.24 19.02
N GLU A 120 -2.99 -2.69 18.64
CA GLU A 120 -2.52 -4.04 18.96
C GLU A 120 -2.38 -4.13 20.51
N THR A 121 -3.51 -4.24 21.18
CA THR A 121 -3.65 -4.91 22.47
C THR A 121 -4.19 -6.28 22.13
N ASN A 122 -3.34 -7.30 22.23
CA ASN A 122 -3.64 -8.70 22.60
C ASN A 122 -2.54 -9.65 22.11
N GLY A 123 -1.28 -9.35 22.39
CA GLY A 123 -0.24 -10.38 22.53
C GLY A 123 -0.48 -11.21 23.80
N PRO A 124 0.30 -12.29 24.05
CA PRO A 124 0.00 -13.36 25.01
C PRO A 124 -0.27 -12.95 26.47
N ASP A 125 0.03 -11.71 26.83
CA ASP A 125 -0.17 -11.19 28.18
C ASP A 125 -1.46 -10.36 28.34
N GLY A 126 -2.28 -10.20 27.29
CA GLY A 126 -3.74 -9.93 27.35
C GLY A 126 -4.27 -8.71 28.12
N GLU A 127 -3.45 -7.98 28.86
CA GLU A 127 -3.80 -6.80 29.64
C GLU A 127 -2.61 -5.84 29.63
N GLY A 128 -2.77 -4.59 29.17
CA GLY A 128 -1.87 -3.53 29.66
C GLY A 128 -1.20 -2.57 28.68
N LEU A 129 -1.83 -2.11 27.60
CA LEU A 129 -1.36 -0.84 26.99
C LEU A 129 -2.38 0.30 27.14
N TRP A 130 -3.67 0.04 26.96
CA TRP A 130 -4.71 1.03 27.32
C TRP A 130 -5.01 1.06 28.82
N ARG A 131 -4.86 -0.07 29.54
CA ARG A 131 -5.00 -0.11 31.00
C ARG A 131 -3.79 0.45 31.74
N GLU A 132 -2.58 0.36 31.18
CA GLU A 132 -1.38 0.95 31.80
C GLU A 132 -1.28 2.46 31.57
N PHE A 133 -1.94 3.00 30.54
CA PHE A 133 -1.94 4.44 30.27
C PHE A 133 -3.31 4.96 29.79
N PRO A 134 -4.31 5.04 30.69
CA PRO A 134 -5.55 5.73 30.38
C PRO A 134 -5.24 7.24 30.27
N GLY A 135 -5.15 7.75 29.04
CA GLY A 135 -4.99 9.19 28.76
C GLY A 135 -3.61 9.65 28.29
N GLU A 136 -2.62 8.76 28.18
CA GLU A 136 -1.29 9.09 27.62
C GLU A 136 -1.02 8.15 26.43
N GLY A 137 -0.85 8.69 25.22
CA GLY A 137 -0.65 7.88 24.00
C GLY A 137 0.53 6.90 24.07
N ARG A 138 0.66 6.06 23.04
CA ARG A 138 1.65 4.97 22.93
C ARG A 138 3.08 5.48 23.22
N LYS A 139 3.64 5.14 24.38
CA LYS A 139 5.08 5.31 24.68
C LYS A 139 5.86 4.14 24.11
N GLY A 140 6.80 4.40 23.20
CA GLY A 140 7.71 3.39 22.64
C GLY A 140 9.17 3.84 22.75
N THR A 141 10.11 2.89 22.74
CA THR A 141 11.54 3.16 22.50
C THR A 141 11.89 2.77 21.06
N LEU A 142 12.97 3.32 20.50
CA LEU A 142 13.53 2.87 19.21
C LEU A 142 13.66 1.35 19.12
N LYS A 143 14.07 0.70 20.21
CA LYS A 143 14.19 -0.77 20.30
C LYS A 143 12.84 -1.49 20.24
N THR A 144 11.81 -0.94 20.87
CA THR A 144 10.44 -1.50 20.85
C THR A 144 9.82 -1.38 19.45
N ILE A 145 10.20 -0.36 18.69
CA ILE A 145 9.61 -0.05 17.38
C ILE A 145 10.35 -0.72 16.22
N ALA A 146 11.66 -0.94 16.35
CA ALA A 146 12.44 -1.75 15.41
C ALA A 146 12.24 -3.27 15.61
N GLY A 147 11.59 -3.69 16.70
CA GLY A 147 11.32 -5.10 17.03
C GLY A 147 10.15 -5.70 16.24
N PRO A 148 10.01 -7.05 16.25
CA PRO A 148 8.86 -7.73 15.67
C PRO A 148 7.57 -7.27 16.35
N GLY A 149 6.69 -6.57 15.62
CA GLY A 149 5.46 -5.96 16.17
C GLY A 149 5.50 -4.45 16.39
N GLY A 150 6.59 -3.77 16.02
CA GLY A 150 6.68 -2.32 16.15
C GLY A 150 5.71 -1.53 15.26
N VAL A 151 5.40 -0.31 15.72
CA VAL A 151 4.46 0.72 15.21
C VAL A 151 4.71 1.20 13.76
N THR A 152 5.53 0.48 12.99
CA THR A 152 5.87 0.74 11.58
C THR A 152 4.66 0.92 10.65
N GLN A 153 3.51 0.36 11.00
CA GLN A 153 2.27 0.49 10.22
C GLN A 153 1.37 1.65 10.65
N GLY A 154 1.84 2.59 11.48
CA GLY A 154 0.96 3.65 12.04
C GLY A 154 -0.22 3.07 12.84
N SER A 155 -0.11 1.79 13.24
CA SER A 155 -1.16 0.97 13.85
C SER A 155 -2.43 0.69 13.03
N ALA A 156 -2.38 0.84 11.71
CA ALA A 156 -3.29 0.08 10.87
C ALA A 156 -2.93 -1.41 10.96
N THR A 157 -3.91 -2.27 11.27
CA THR A 157 -3.70 -3.71 11.46
C THR A 157 -4.48 -4.57 10.48
N HIS A 158 -5.52 -3.99 9.87
CA HIS A 158 -6.38 -4.69 8.94
C HIS A 158 -6.85 -3.77 7.82
N ARG A 159 -7.00 -4.36 6.64
CA ARG A 159 -7.57 -3.69 5.47
C ARG A 159 -8.75 -4.50 4.97
N GLY A 160 -9.90 -3.85 4.85
CA GLY A 160 -11.13 -4.40 4.29
C GLY A 160 -11.67 -3.50 3.18
N GLY A 161 -12.86 -3.82 2.68
CA GLY A 161 -13.59 -2.96 1.78
C GLY A 161 -15.07 -2.89 2.15
N ALA A 162 -15.79 -1.95 1.56
CA ALA A 162 -17.23 -1.91 1.53
C ALA A 162 -17.71 -1.96 0.08
N VAL A 163 -18.87 -2.58 -0.13
CA VAL A 163 -19.57 -2.49 -1.42
C VAL A 163 -20.41 -1.22 -1.51
N GLY A 164 -20.57 -0.47 -0.42
CA GLY A 164 -21.40 0.74 -0.39
C GLY A 164 -22.89 0.42 -0.47
N PHE A 165 -23.31 -0.69 0.16
CA PHE A 165 -24.70 -1.14 0.22
C PHE A 165 -25.11 -1.48 1.65
N HIS A 166 -25.94 -0.64 2.25
CA HIS A 166 -26.64 -0.92 3.51
C HIS A 166 -25.68 -1.40 4.62
N GLY A 167 -24.50 -0.80 4.71
CA GLY A 167 -23.48 -1.14 5.70
C GLY A 167 -22.83 -2.51 5.51
N VAL A 168 -23.02 -3.17 4.36
CA VAL A 168 -22.37 -4.45 4.04
C VAL A 168 -20.91 -4.21 3.68
N THR A 169 -20.04 -4.83 4.46
CA THR A 169 -18.60 -4.84 4.20
C THR A 169 -18.16 -6.10 3.50
N HIS A 170 -17.10 -5.92 2.73
CA HIS A 170 -16.30 -6.91 2.01
C HIS A 170 -14.92 -6.93 2.67
N ASN A 171 -14.90 -7.20 3.98
CA ASN A 171 -13.68 -7.26 4.77
C ASN A 171 -12.76 -8.40 4.29
N SER A 172 -11.56 -8.51 4.85
CA SER A 172 -10.56 -9.47 4.37
C SER A 172 -9.81 -10.13 5.53
N PRO A 173 -10.34 -11.18 6.19
CA PRO A 173 -11.25 -12.15 5.61
C PRO A 173 -12.66 -11.68 5.32
N GLU A 174 -13.28 -12.30 4.31
CA GLU A 174 -14.63 -11.93 3.86
C GLU A 174 -15.61 -11.88 5.05
N ASN A 175 -15.59 -12.90 5.91
CA ASN A 175 -16.44 -12.97 7.10
C ASN A 175 -15.89 -12.19 8.31
N TYR A 176 -14.77 -11.47 8.16
CA TYR A 176 -14.23 -10.65 9.24
C TYR A 176 -15.25 -9.58 9.62
N HIS A 177 -15.50 -9.43 10.91
CA HIS A 177 -16.59 -8.61 11.46
C HIS A 177 -18.00 -8.97 10.94
N GLY A 178 -18.22 -10.18 10.43
CA GLY A 178 -19.55 -10.64 10.00
C GLY A 178 -20.18 -9.79 8.89
N ASN A 179 -19.37 -9.24 7.97
CA ASN A 179 -19.77 -8.29 6.92
C ASN A 179 -20.31 -6.95 7.45
N GLN A 180 -19.83 -6.52 8.62
CA GLN A 180 -20.15 -5.22 9.23
C GLN A 180 -18.88 -4.38 9.40
N PHE A 181 -19.03 -3.14 9.90
CA PHE A 181 -17.89 -2.28 10.17
C PHE A 181 -17.19 -2.72 11.45
N GLN A 182 -17.91 -2.90 12.57
CA GLN A 182 -17.38 -3.19 13.90
C GLN A 182 -16.28 -2.22 14.34
N VAL A 183 -16.56 -0.92 14.23
CA VAL A 183 -15.61 0.16 14.55
C VAL A 183 -15.77 0.74 15.95
N ARG A 184 -16.64 0.16 16.78
CA ARG A 184 -16.81 0.58 18.17
C ARG A 184 -15.53 0.35 18.98
N GLY A 185 -14.98 1.42 19.55
CA GLY A 185 -13.71 1.44 20.27
C GLY A 185 -12.47 1.42 19.36
N TYR A 186 -12.64 1.31 18.04
CA TYR A 186 -11.58 1.10 17.06
C TYR A 186 -11.93 1.79 15.72
N PRO A 187 -11.66 3.10 15.58
CA PRO A 187 -12.00 3.83 14.37
C PRO A 187 -11.26 3.27 13.14
N ALA A 188 -11.89 3.41 11.98
CA ALA A 188 -11.30 3.00 10.70
C ALA A 188 -11.31 4.14 9.70
N VAL A 189 -10.33 4.18 8.79
CA VAL A 189 -10.29 5.19 7.72
C VAL A 189 -10.92 4.63 6.45
N ALA A 190 -11.84 5.39 5.85
CA ALA A 190 -12.43 5.09 4.56
C ALA A 190 -11.66 5.77 3.42
N VAL A 191 -11.31 5.02 2.38
CA VAL A 191 -10.53 5.52 1.23
C VAL A 191 -11.20 5.15 -0.11
N GLY A 192 -11.43 6.15 -0.94
CA GLY A 192 -11.92 6.03 -2.30
C GLY A 192 -10.79 5.94 -3.33
N MET A 193 -11.09 5.44 -4.53
CA MET A 193 -10.17 5.43 -5.66
C MET A 193 -10.81 6.18 -6.84
N THR A 194 -10.01 6.94 -7.57
CA THR A 194 -10.41 7.64 -8.80
C THR A 194 -9.46 7.28 -9.94
N ILE A 195 -9.93 7.42 -11.17
CA ILE A 195 -9.13 7.24 -12.38
C ILE A 195 -9.36 8.46 -13.28
N ALA A 196 -8.28 9.16 -13.65
CA ALA A 196 -8.32 10.33 -14.52
C ALA A 196 -9.10 10.03 -15.80
N ASP A 197 -9.96 10.94 -16.25
CA ASP A 197 -10.83 10.82 -17.44
C ASP A 197 -11.75 9.58 -17.49
N VAL A 198 -12.01 8.94 -16.35
CA VAL A 198 -12.99 7.84 -16.25
C VAL A 198 -14.15 8.29 -15.38
N HIS A 199 -15.38 8.04 -15.85
CA HIS A 199 -16.58 8.39 -15.10
C HIS A 199 -16.61 7.64 -13.75
N PRO A 200 -16.94 8.30 -12.62
CA PRO A 200 -16.93 7.66 -11.29
C PRO A 200 -17.78 6.39 -11.19
N ASP A 201 -18.96 6.36 -11.83
CA ASP A 201 -19.82 5.17 -11.87
C ASP A 201 -19.11 3.97 -12.50
N VAL A 202 -18.25 4.21 -13.49
CA VAL A 202 -17.50 3.15 -14.16
C VAL A 202 -16.41 2.63 -13.25
N VAL A 203 -15.70 3.51 -12.54
CA VAL A 203 -14.70 3.14 -11.51
C VAL A 203 -15.34 2.27 -10.42
N ALA A 204 -16.47 2.73 -9.87
CA ALA A 204 -17.24 2.01 -8.87
C ALA A 204 -17.66 0.62 -9.39
N SER A 205 -18.15 0.56 -10.62
CA SER A 205 -18.60 -0.68 -11.23
C SER A 205 -17.47 -1.68 -11.51
N GLN A 206 -16.27 -1.23 -11.93
CA GLN A 206 -15.10 -2.10 -12.07
C GLN A 206 -14.67 -2.67 -10.71
N ARG A 207 -14.66 -1.81 -9.69
CA ARG A 207 -14.26 -2.20 -8.34
C ARG A 207 -15.18 -3.23 -7.69
N ASN A 208 -16.49 -3.05 -7.82
CA ASN A 208 -17.46 -4.03 -7.33
C ASN A 208 -17.22 -5.40 -7.97
N ARG A 209 -17.06 -5.45 -9.30
CA ARG A 209 -16.81 -6.70 -10.02
C ARG A 209 -15.54 -7.42 -9.56
N ALA A 210 -14.44 -6.69 -9.41
CA ALA A 210 -13.20 -7.25 -8.87
C ALA A 210 -13.40 -7.74 -7.43
N SER A 211 -14.06 -6.95 -6.58
CA SER A 211 -14.27 -7.31 -5.17
C SER A 211 -15.19 -8.52 -5.01
N PHE A 212 -16.29 -8.64 -5.76
CA PHE A 212 -17.17 -9.80 -5.69
C PHE A 212 -16.49 -11.07 -6.17
N LEU A 213 -15.67 -10.98 -7.24
CA LEU A 213 -14.94 -12.14 -7.74
C LEU A 213 -13.89 -12.63 -6.74
N LEU A 214 -13.04 -11.73 -6.27
CA LEU A 214 -11.89 -12.13 -5.46
C LEU A 214 -12.27 -12.39 -3.99
N ASN A 215 -13.35 -11.81 -3.46
CA ASN A 215 -13.82 -12.16 -2.12
C ASN A 215 -14.50 -13.53 -2.07
N ASP A 216 -14.98 -14.07 -3.19
CA ASP A 216 -15.66 -15.35 -3.19
C ASP A 216 -14.71 -16.50 -2.83
N GLY A 217 -14.77 -16.98 -1.59
CA GLY A 217 -14.02 -18.15 -1.14
C GLY A 217 -12.53 -17.93 -0.97
N VAL A 218 -12.11 -16.68 -0.71
CA VAL A 218 -10.71 -16.35 -0.40
C VAL A 218 -10.23 -17.09 0.86
N ASN A 219 -9.05 -17.70 0.77
CA ASN A 219 -8.38 -18.37 1.89
C ASN A 219 -7.26 -17.49 2.43
N PHE A 220 -7.21 -17.36 3.76
CA PHE A 220 -6.20 -16.58 4.46
C PHE A 220 -5.11 -17.46 5.02
N SER A 221 -3.87 -16.98 4.94
CA SER A 221 -2.74 -17.74 5.46
C SER A 221 -2.82 -17.85 6.97
N VAL A 222 -2.41 -19.01 7.50
CA VAL A 222 -2.10 -19.16 8.93
C VAL A 222 -0.74 -18.58 9.30
N ARG A 223 0.07 -18.18 8.30
CA ARG A 223 1.37 -17.55 8.50
C ARG A 223 1.17 -16.13 9.07
N ASP A 224 2.09 -15.71 9.94
CA ASP A 224 2.15 -14.32 10.35
C ASP A 224 2.39 -13.46 9.10
N TYR A 225 1.47 -12.54 8.80
CA TYR A 225 1.57 -11.65 7.63
C TYR A 225 2.89 -10.88 7.59
N LYS A 226 3.51 -10.66 8.75
CA LYS A 226 4.80 -10.01 8.91
C LYS A 226 5.96 -10.78 8.26
N ASN A 227 5.72 -12.04 7.92
CA ASN A 227 6.64 -12.96 7.25
C ASN A 227 6.04 -13.53 5.95
N ASP A 228 4.91 -13.00 5.47
CA ASP A 228 4.26 -13.48 4.25
C ASP A 228 4.77 -12.74 3.02
N PHE A 229 4.81 -13.43 1.88
CA PHE A 229 5.35 -12.91 0.64
C PHE A 229 4.24 -12.29 -0.18
N VAL A 230 4.44 -11.03 -0.60
CA VAL A 230 3.58 -10.42 -1.62
C VAL A 230 3.91 -11.07 -2.97
N ARG A 231 2.98 -11.88 -3.47
CA ARG A 231 3.09 -12.62 -4.73
C ARG A 231 2.50 -11.80 -5.86
N ILE A 232 1.32 -11.25 -5.64
CA ILE A 232 0.61 -10.46 -6.64
C ILE A 232 1.14 -9.03 -6.56
N ARG A 233 2.12 -8.70 -7.41
CA ARG A 233 2.82 -7.40 -7.42
C ARG A 233 2.93 -6.76 -8.80
N ASP A 234 2.52 -7.48 -9.83
CA ASP A 234 2.57 -7.10 -11.23
C ASP A 234 1.28 -7.55 -11.94
N ILE A 235 1.00 -6.92 -13.07
CA ILE A 235 -0.23 -7.14 -13.82
C ILE A 235 -0.34 -8.56 -14.40
N ASN A 236 0.79 -9.17 -14.80
CA ASN A 236 0.81 -10.50 -15.38
C ASN A 236 0.40 -11.55 -14.34
N THR A 237 0.88 -11.40 -13.10
CA THR A 237 0.56 -12.28 -11.98
C THR A 237 -0.90 -12.12 -11.52
N VAL A 238 -1.46 -10.90 -11.44
CA VAL A 238 -2.88 -10.72 -11.07
C VAL A 238 -3.81 -11.31 -12.14
N LEU A 239 -3.47 -11.18 -13.43
CA LEU A 239 -4.26 -11.76 -14.52
C LEU A 239 -4.15 -13.29 -14.54
N MET A 240 -2.98 -13.87 -14.25
CA MET A 240 -2.83 -15.32 -14.07
C MET A 240 -3.70 -15.82 -12.92
N PHE A 241 -3.57 -15.18 -11.74
CA PHE A 241 -4.33 -15.57 -10.57
C PHE A 241 -5.84 -15.47 -10.80
N THR A 242 -6.30 -14.38 -11.43
CA THR A 242 -7.73 -14.16 -11.74
C THR A 242 -8.28 -15.22 -12.68
N ARG A 243 -7.54 -15.55 -13.74
CA ARG A 243 -7.89 -16.62 -14.68
C ARG A 243 -8.14 -17.94 -13.96
N ASP A 244 -7.19 -18.33 -13.12
CA ASP A 244 -7.20 -19.59 -12.38
C ASP A 244 -8.30 -19.59 -11.31
N TRP A 245 -8.48 -18.45 -10.62
CA TRP A 245 -9.53 -18.24 -9.62
C TRP A 245 -10.92 -18.43 -10.20
N ILE A 246 -11.22 -17.86 -11.36
CA ILE A 246 -12.54 -17.98 -12.02
C ILE A 246 -12.91 -19.45 -12.25
N VAL A 247 -11.99 -20.23 -12.80
CA VAL A 247 -12.23 -21.65 -13.09
C VAL A 247 -12.48 -22.42 -11.79
N HIS A 248 -11.65 -22.19 -10.77
CA HIS A 248 -11.81 -22.85 -9.47
C HIS A 248 -13.12 -22.48 -8.78
N ARG A 249 -13.48 -21.19 -8.74
CA ARG A 249 -14.73 -20.73 -8.11
C ARG A 249 -15.95 -21.26 -8.83
N ALA A 250 -15.95 -21.27 -10.16
CA ALA A 250 -17.03 -21.86 -10.93
C ALA A 250 -17.19 -23.35 -10.62
N LEU A 251 -16.08 -24.10 -10.55
CA LEU A 251 -16.10 -25.52 -10.18
C LEU A 251 -16.67 -25.74 -8.77
N THR A 252 -16.18 -25.02 -7.77
CA THR A 252 -16.67 -25.12 -6.37
C THR A 252 -18.16 -24.81 -6.28
N ARG A 253 -18.63 -23.79 -7.00
CA ARG A 253 -20.04 -23.38 -6.99
C ARG A 253 -20.96 -24.33 -7.74
N VAL A 254 -20.47 -24.98 -8.79
CA VAL A 254 -21.19 -26.09 -9.45
C VAL A 254 -21.28 -27.29 -8.51
N GLN A 255 -20.19 -27.65 -7.82
CA GLN A 255 -20.17 -28.77 -6.87
C GLN A 255 -21.09 -28.55 -5.67
N ASN A 256 -21.20 -27.32 -5.16
CA ASN A 256 -22.08 -26.99 -4.04
C ASN A 256 -23.53 -26.64 -4.45
N GLY A 257 -23.82 -26.64 -5.75
CA GLY A 257 -25.16 -26.40 -6.29
C GLY A 257 -25.61 -24.94 -6.38
N SER A 258 -24.72 -23.97 -6.11
CA SER A 258 -25.03 -22.53 -6.25
C SER A 258 -24.97 -22.03 -7.70
N ILE A 259 -24.36 -22.78 -8.62
CA ILE A 259 -24.43 -22.58 -10.07
C ILE A 259 -25.03 -23.82 -10.72
N GLU A 260 -25.97 -23.63 -11.65
CA GLU A 260 -26.54 -24.73 -12.43
C GLU A 260 -25.48 -25.36 -13.34
N ALA A 261 -25.33 -26.69 -13.23
CA ALA A 261 -24.39 -27.48 -13.99
C ALA A 261 -24.91 -27.81 -15.41
N THR A 262 -25.15 -26.78 -16.23
CA THR A 262 -25.59 -26.94 -17.63
C THR A 262 -24.56 -27.69 -18.48
N PRO A 263 -24.96 -28.31 -19.62
CA PRO A 263 -24.00 -29.00 -20.49
C PRO A 263 -22.85 -28.10 -20.97
N GLU A 264 -23.13 -26.82 -21.23
CA GLU A 264 -22.13 -25.83 -21.64
C GLU A 264 -21.12 -25.54 -20.51
N VAL A 265 -21.60 -25.25 -19.30
CA VAL A 265 -20.75 -24.99 -18.13
C VAL A 265 -19.89 -26.22 -17.80
N ARG A 266 -20.47 -27.43 -17.87
CA ARG A 266 -19.72 -28.67 -17.66
C ARG A 266 -18.65 -28.88 -18.71
N ALA A 267 -18.95 -28.66 -19.99
CA ALA A 267 -17.98 -28.80 -21.06
C ALA A 267 -16.78 -27.85 -20.87
N ILE A 268 -17.03 -26.59 -20.48
CA ILE A 268 -15.96 -25.64 -20.18
C ILE A 268 -15.13 -26.11 -18.97
N LEU A 269 -15.77 -26.53 -17.88
CA LEU A 269 -15.07 -26.99 -16.67
C LEU A 269 -14.26 -28.27 -16.92
N ASP A 270 -14.79 -29.22 -17.70
CA ASP A 270 -14.09 -30.45 -18.08
C ASP A 270 -12.83 -30.15 -18.92
N GLU A 271 -12.87 -29.09 -19.74
CA GLU A 271 -11.72 -28.62 -20.50
C GLU A 271 -10.69 -27.88 -19.62
N LEU A 272 -11.13 -26.93 -18.79
CA LEU A 272 -10.26 -25.97 -18.10
C LEU A 272 -9.81 -26.43 -16.72
N ALA A 273 -10.68 -27.06 -15.93
CA ALA A 273 -10.35 -27.47 -14.58
C ALA A 273 -9.28 -28.58 -14.58
N SER A 274 -8.50 -28.62 -13.51
CA SER A 274 -7.53 -29.69 -13.28
C SER A 274 -7.34 -29.91 -11.77
N PRO A 275 -6.93 -31.11 -11.34
CA PRO A 275 -6.54 -31.34 -9.95
C PRO A 275 -5.38 -30.44 -9.51
N ALA A 276 -4.48 -30.09 -10.43
CA ALA A 276 -3.35 -29.20 -10.14
C ALA A 276 -3.82 -27.79 -9.76
N LEU A 277 -4.85 -27.27 -10.43
CA LEU A 277 -5.48 -25.99 -10.10
C LEU A 277 -6.06 -25.97 -8.68
N GLU A 278 -6.77 -27.03 -8.28
CA GLU A 278 -7.35 -27.14 -6.93
C GLU A 278 -6.26 -27.24 -5.85
N ILE A 279 -5.21 -28.02 -6.10
CA ILE A 279 -4.06 -28.14 -5.18
C ILE A 279 -3.35 -26.80 -5.04
N TYR A 280 -3.15 -26.10 -6.15
CA TYR A 280 -2.50 -24.80 -6.21
C TYR A 280 -3.26 -23.74 -5.41
N LEU A 281 -4.55 -23.53 -5.70
CA LEU A 281 -5.37 -22.51 -5.00
C LEU A 281 -5.74 -22.92 -3.57
N GLY A 282 -5.66 -24.22 -3.25
CA GLY A 282 -5.80 -24.72 -1.88
C GLY A 282 -4.49 -24.69 -1.07
N SER A 283 -3.36 -24.32 -1.68
CA SER A 283 -2.07 -24.32 -1.00
C SER A 283 -1.87 -23.09 -0.10
N GLU A 284 -1.16 -23.26 1.01
CA GLU A 284 -0.65 -22.14 1.83
C GLU A 284 0.28 -21.20 1.06
N ASP A 285 0.77 -21.63 -0.10
CA ASP A 285 1.61 -20.80 -0.95
C ASP A 285 0.82 -19.82 -1.80
N TRP A 286 -0.51 -19.87 -1.82
CA TRP A 286 -1.36 -18.93 -2.54
C TRP A 286 -2.52 -18.40 -1.70
N THR A 287 -2.48 -18.64 -0.40
CA THR A 287 -3.26 -17.88 0.57
C THR A 287 -2.70 -16.46 0.66
N CYS A 288 -3.58 -15.50 0.93
CA CYS A 288 -3.22 -14.09 1.06
C CYS A 288 -3.62 -13.56 2.43
N TYR A 289 -2.90 -12.57 2.95
CA TYR A 289 -3.36 -11.79 4.10
C TYR A 289 -4.25 -10.62 3.63
N CYS A 290 -4.89 -9.96 4.60
CA CYS A 290 -5.91 -8.92 4.37
C CYS A 290 -5.53 -7.88 3.31
N ALA A 291 -4.34 -7.28 3.42
CA ALA A 291 -3.97 -6.16 2.57
C ALA A 291 -3.42 -6.57 1.19
N GLU A 292 -2.78 -7.73 1.05
CA GLU A 292 -2.46 -8.28 -0.28
C GLU A 292 -3.73 -8.64 -1.05
N HIS A 293 -4.71 -9.24 -0.37
CA HIS A 293 -6.01 -9.55 -0.97
C HIS A 293 -6.71 -8.28 -1.50
N ARG A 294 -6.85 -7.26 -0.63
CA ARG A 294 -7.45 -5.98 -1.04
C ARG A 294 -6.66 -5.27 -2.14
N ALA A 295 -5.34 -5.36 -2.14
CA ALA A 295 -4.54 -4.84 -3.24
C ALA A 295 -4.77 -5.62 -4.54
N SER A 296 -4.99 -6.93 -4.49
CA SER A 296 -5.33 -7.72 -5.67
C SER A 296 -6.68 -7.30 -6.29
N VAL A 297 -7.64 -6.89 -5.45
CA VAL A 297 -8.89 -6.26 -5.91
C VAL A 297 -8.62 -4.95 -6.65
N ASP A 298 -7.83 -4.06 -6.04
CA ASP A 298 -7.43 -2.78 -6.66
C ASP A 298 -6.68 -2.99 -7.99
N TYR A 299 -5.80 -3.98 -8.04
CA TYR A 299 -5.01 -4.32 -9.23
C TYR A 299 -5.91 -4.87 -10.33
N LEU A 300 -6.80 -5.81 -10.01
CA LEU A 300 -7.69 -6.40 -11.00
C LEU A 300 -8.66 -5.37 -11.60
N MET A 301 -9.23 -4.48 -10.79
CA MET A 301 -10.21 -3.49 -11.27
C MET A 301 -9.62 -2.48 -12.27
N THR A 302 -8.30 -2.32 -12.31
CA THR A 302 -7.62 -1.42 -13.26
C THR A 302 -7.03 -2.18 -14.46
N ALA A 303 -6.80 -3.49 -14.32
CA ALA A 303 -6.14 -4.33 -15.31
C ALA A 303 -7.08 -4.96 -16.34
N LEU A 304 -8.32 -5.26 -15.97
CA LEU A 304 -9.25 -6.03 -16.80
C LEU A 304 -10.55 -5.27 -17.02
N GLN A 305 -10.97 -5.16 -18.28
CA GLN A 305 -12.32 -4.75 -18.61
C GLN A 305 -13.26 -5.95 -18.45
N PHE A 306 -14.18 -5.89 -17.48
CA PHE A 306 -15.11 -7.00 -17.19
C PHE A 306 -16.26 -7.14 -18.21
N THR A 307 -15.90 -7.43 -19.47
CA THR A 307 -16.79 -7.76 -20.59
C THR A 307 -16.21 -8.94 -21.37
N GLU A 308 -17.02 -9.64 -22.16
CA GLU A 308 -16.49 -10.73 -23.00
C GLU A 308 -15.35 -10.25 -23.90
N ALA A 309 -15.47 -9.06 -24.49
CA ALA A 309 -14.43 -8.46 -25.32
C ALA A 309 -13.11 -8.25 -24.57
N GLY A 310 -13.17 -7.70 -23.34
CA GLY A 310 -11.98 -7.50 -22.51
C GLY A 310 -11.33 -8.82 -22.06
N PHE A 311 -12.14 -9.84 -21.76
CA PHE A 311 -11.64 -11.18 -21.46
C PHE A 311 -10.98 -11.83 -22.66
N ARG A 312 -11.60 -11.77 -23.85
CA ARG A 312 -11.01 -12.27 -25.10
C ARG A 312 -9.71 -11.57 -25.42
N GLU A 313 -9.69 -10.24 -25.27
CA GLU A 313 -8.49 -9.44 -25.51
C GLU A 313 -7.31 -9.91 -24.66
N ILE A 314 -7.51 -10.19 -23.37
CA ILE A 314 -6.42 -10.65 -22.51
C ILE A 314 -6.11 -12.13 -22.73
N TYR A 315 -7.11 -13.01 -22.75
CA TYR A 315 -6.90 -14.44 -22.56
C TYR A 315 -6.89 -15.28 -23.86
N ASP A 316 -7.44 -14.84 -25.00
CA ASP A 316 -7.54 -15.68 -26.21
C ASP A 316 -6.16 -15.94 -26.85
N GLY A 317 -5.71 -17.19 -26.88
CA GLY A 317 -4.36 -17.55 -27.35
C GLY A 317 -3.30 -17.58 -26.24
N THR A 318 -3.69 -17.35 -24.98
CA THR A 318 -2.86 -17.69 -23.81
C THR A 318 -3.06 -19.15 -23.40
N SER A 319 -2.18 -19.65 -22.53
CA SER A 319 -2.31 -21.00 -21.98
C SER A 319 -2.86 -20.96 -20.56
N LEU A 320 -3.56 -22.02 -20.16
CA LEU A 320 -3.91 -22.34 -18.78
C LEU A 320 -3.40 -23.74 -18.49
N TRP A 321 -2.43 -23.88 -17.57
CA TRP A 321 -1.85 -25.18 -17.17
C TRP A 321 -1.35 -26.02 -18.37
N GLY A 322 -0.69 -25.37 -19.34
CA GLY A 322 -0.17 -26.00 -20.56
C GLY A 322 -1.23 -26.30 -21.63
N LYS A 323 -2.52 -26.09 -21.35
CA LYS A 323 -3.61 -26.17 -22.34
C LYS A 323 -3.77 -24.82 -23.02
N ARG A 324 -4.05 -24.81 -24.33
CA ARG A 324 -4.41 -23.60 -25.10
C ARG A 324 -5.79 -23.77 -25.72
N PRO A 325 -6.85 -23.61 -24.92
CA PRO A 325 -8.21 -23.60 -25.43
C PRO A 325 -8.34 -22.59 -26.56
N GLU A 326 -9.06 -22.96 -27.61
CA GLU A 326 -9.71 -21.94 -28.43
C GLU A 326 -10.56 -21.07 -27.50
N ASP A 327 -10.74 -19.79 -27.87
CA ASP A 327 -11.71 -18.89 -27.24
C ASP A 327 -11.70 -18.84 -25.70
N LEU A 328 -10.51 -19.00 -25.08
CA LEU A 328 -10.33 -19.06 -23.62
C LEU A 328 -10.99 -17.87 -22.90
N GLY A 329 -10.88 -16.66 -23.44
CA GLY A 329 -11.52 -15.48 -22.84
C GLY A 329 -13.04 -15.57 -22.82
N ALA A 330 -13.66 -16.13 -23.87
CA ALA A 330 -15.10 -16.36 -23.91
C ALA A 330 -15.54 -17.34 -22.82
N LYS A 331 -14.81 -18.45 -22.71
CA LYS A 331 -15.05 -19.50 -21.71
C LYS A 331 -14.91 -18.96 -20.29
N LEU A 332 -13.86 -18.18 -20.03
CA LEU A 332 -13.65 -17.51 -18.75
C LEU A 332 -14.76 -16.51 -18.44
N PHE A 333 -15.19 -15.71 -19.41
CA PHE A 333 -16.30 -14.77 -19.22
C PHE A 333 -17.60 -15.50 -18.89
N ALA A 334 -17.91 -16.59 -19.59
CA ALA A 334 -19.08 -17.42 -19.32
C ALA A 334 -19.09 -17.98 -17.88
N LEU A 335 -17.95 -18.47 -17.39
CA LEU A 335 -17.81 -18.92 -16.01
C LEU A 335 -17.91 -17.75 -15.02
N TYR A 336 -17.18 -16.67 -15.27
CA TYR A 336 -17.16 -15.46 -14.46
C TYR A 336 -18.56 -14.88 -14.23
N SER A 337 -19.35 -14.72 -15.29
CA SER A 337 -20.72 -14.19 -15.20
C SER A 337 -21.58 -15.04 -14.27
N ARG A 338 -21.44 -16.37 -14.29
CA ARG A 338 -22.17 -17.26 -13.38
C ARG A 338 -21.70 -17.11 -11.93
N VAL A 339 -20.39 -17.01 -11.70
CA VAL A 339 -19.80 -16.80 -10.37
C VAL A 339 -20.30 -15.49 -9.75
N ILE A 340 -20.23 -14.39 -10.51
CA ILE A 340 -20.66 -13.08 -10.02
C ILE A 340 -22.15 -13.05 -9.74
N VAL A 341 -22.99 -13.58 -10.63
CA VAL A 341 -24.45 -13.64 -10.40
C VAL A 341 -24.76 -14.43 -9.14
N ALA A 342 -24.16 -15.61 -8.98
CA ALA A 342 -24.38 -16.43 -7.79
C ALA A 342 -23.86 -15.78 -6.50
N LYS A 343 -22.90 -14.85 -6.59
CA LYS A 343 -22.38 -14.10 -5.45
C LYS A 343 -23.20 -12.84 -5.14
N ALA A 344 -23.75 -12.18 -6.15
CA ALA A 344 -24.50 -10.93 -6.04
C ALA A 344 -25.98 -11.12 -5.64
N GLN A 345 -26.45 -12.36 -5.47
CA GLN A 345 -27.82 -12.64 -5.02
C GLN A 345 -28.11 -11.90 -3.70
N GLY A 346 -29.16 -11.08 -3.69
CA GLY A 346 -29.58 -10.28 -2.53
C GLY A 346 -29.05 -8.83 -2.51
N VAL A 347 -28.25 -8.42 -3.50
CA VAL A 347 -27.90 -7.01 -3.78
C VAL A 347 -29.07 -6.36 -4.57
N PRO A 348 -29.38 -5.05 -4.45
CA PRO A 348 -30.56 -4.46 -5.07
C PRO A 348 -30.62 -4.59 -6.59
N TYR A 349 -31.86 -4.62 -7.07
CA TYR A 349 -32.30 -4.93 -8.44
C TYR A 349 -31.55 -4.23 -9.60
N ARG A 350 -31.03 -3.01 -9.42
CA ARG A 350 -30.28 -2.32 -10.50
C ARG A 350 -28.89 -2.92 -10.74
N GLU A 351 -28.23 -3.38 -9.69
CA GLU A 351 -26.88 -3.95 -9.81
C GLU A 351 -26.91 -5.43 -10.15
N GLU A 352 -27.85 -6.22 -9.62
CA GLU A 352 -27.97 -7.65 -9.98
C GLU A 352 -28.12 -7.84 -11.50
N GLY A 353 -28.92 -7.00 -12.17
CA GLY A 353 -29.05 -6.98 -13.63
C GLY A 353 -27.79 -6.52 -14.37
N GLN A 354 -27.07 -5.50 -13.86
CA GLN A 354 -25.80 -4.99 -14.42
C GLN A 354 -24.60 -5.91 -14.14
N MET A 355 -24.70 -6.76 -13.12
CA MET A 355 -23.69 -7.77 -12.77
C MET A 355 -23.91 -9.05 -13.58
N ALA A 356 -25.16 -9.40 -13.89
CA ALA A 356 -25.53 -10.57 -14.69
C ALA A 356 -25.31 -10.40 -16.20
N GLY A 357 -25.59 -9.22 -16.75
CA GLY A 357 -25.49 -8.94 -18.19
C GLY A 357 -24.16 -8.31 -18.64
N GLY A 358 -23.23 -8.05 -17.71
CA GLY A 358 -22.38 -6.88 -17.85
C GLY A 358 -23.23 -5.60 -17.73
N ILE A 359 -22.61 -4.43 -17.52
CA ILE A 359 -23.37 -3.17 -17.48
C ILE A 359 -24.21 -3.06 -18.77
N SER A 360 -25.43 -2.51 -18.70
CA SER A 360 -26.15 -2.22 -19.95
C SER A 360 -25.29 -1.29 -20.79
N PRO A 361 -25.15 -1.52 -22.11
CA PRO A 361 -24.41 -0.63 -23.01
C PRO A 361 -24.81 0.84 -22.92
N GLU A 362 -25.99 1.14 -22.36
CA GLU A 362 -26.52 2.49 -22.16
C GLU A 362 -25.84 3.22 -20.98
N SER A 363 -25.43 2.51 -19.92
CA SER A 363 -24.55 3.10 -18.89
C SER A 363 -23.09 3.18 -19.35
N TRP A 364 -22.80 2.60 -20.53
CA TRP A 364 -21.58 2.78 -21.30
C TRP A 364 -21.73 3.74 -22.48
N ALA A 365 -22.84 4.46 -22.62
CA ALA A 365 -22.96 5.48 -23.66
C ALA A 365 -22.97 6.89 -23.04
N GLY A 366 -21.96 7.70 -23.37
CA GLY A 366 -22.10 9.14 -23.27
C GLY A 366 -23.26 9.57 -24.17
N SER A 367 -23.68 10.82 -24.10
CA SER A 367 -24.67 11.36 -25.04
C SER A 367 -24.27 11.20 -26.53
N ASP A 368 -23.04 10.77 -26.80
CA ASP A 368 -22.38 10.50 -28.08
C ASP A 368 -22.06 9.00 -28.37
N GLY A 369 -22.26 8.07 -27.43
CA GLY A 369 -22.16 6.62 -27.67
C GLY A 369 -20.77 5.97 -27.62
N GLY A 370 -19.76 6.54 -26.94
CA GLY A 370 -18.42 5.94 -26.78
C GLY A 370 -18.23 4.99 -25.56
N GLN A 371 -17.40 3.94 -25.67
CA GLN A 371 -17.04 3.01 -24.57
C GLN A 371 -16.22 3.69 -23.44
N PHE A 372 -16.55 3.44 -22.16
CA PHE A 372 -16.05 4.21 -21.00
C PHE A 372 -14.97 3.61 -20.08
N PHE A 373 -14.47 2.40 -20.31
CA PHE A 373 -13.32 1.92 -19.54
C PHE A 373 -12.26 1.32 -20.44
N THR A 374 -11.11 1.96 -20.43
CA THR A 374 -9.87 1.49 -21.02
C THR A 374 -8.97 1.03 -19.87
N PRO A 375 -8.58 -0.26 -19.81
CA PRO A 375 -7.63 -0.74 -18.81
C PRO A 375 -6.36 0.11 -18.73
N LEU A 376 -5.81 0.25 -17.53
CA LEU A 376 -4.70 1.17 -17.27
C LEU A 376 -3.50 0.92 -18.20
N TRP A 377 -3.16 -0.33 -18.46
CA TRP A 377 -2.06 -0.68 -19.36
C TRP A 377 -2.24 -0.14 -20.78
N GLN A 378 -3.46 -0.20 -21.35
CA GLN A 378 -3.74 0.37 -22.67
C GLN A 378 -3.60 1.89 -22.67
N ARG A 379 -4.07 2.55 -21.59
CA ARG A 379 -3.96 4.00 -21.44
C ARG A 379 -2.49 4.46 -21.39
N MET A 380 -1.63 3.60 -20.85
CA MET A 380 -0.19 3.79 -20.80
C MET A 380 0.53 3.38 -22.10
N GLY A 381 -0.21 3.01 -23.16
CA GLY A 381 0.34 2.63 -24.46
C GLY A 381 1.00 1.25 -24.48
N LEU A 382 0.75 0.41 -23.48
CA LEU A 382 1.25 -0.96 -23.46
C LEU A 382 0.40 -1.85 -24.35
N SER A 383 1.03 -2.91 -24.88
CA SER A 383 0.37 -3.90 -25.69
C SER A 383 -0.17 -5.05 -24.83
N ARG A 384 -1.06 -5.84 -25.43
CA ARG A 384 -1.53 -7.10 -24.86
C ARG A 384 -0.37 -8.04 -24.50
N ASP A 385 0.69 -8.07 -25.30
CA ASP A 385 1.83 -8.96 -25.08
C ASP A 385 2.61 -8.58 -23.82
N ASP A 386 2.64 -7.29 -23.47
CA ASP A 386 3.31 -6.80 -22.25
C ASP A 386 2.61 -7.27 -20.96
N VAL A 387 1.29 -7.43 -21.01
CA VAL A 387 0.45 -7.78 -19.85
C VAL A 387 -0.03 -9.22 -19.84
N ARG A 388 0.49 -10.04 -20.77
CA ARG A 388 0.10 -11.45 -20.91
C ARG A 388 0.25 -12.21 -19.57
N PRO A 389 -0.77 -12.96 -19.11
CA PRO A 389 -0.65 -13.78 -17.91
C PRO A 389 0.36 -14.92 -18.10
N PHE A 390 0.99 -15.33 -17.00
CA PHE A 390 1.78 -16.56 -16.98
C PHE A 390 0.90 -17.77 -17.33
N ASP A 391 1.44 -18.73 -18.07
CA ASP A 391 0.74 -19.94 -18.51
C ASP A 391 0.39 -20.85 -17.31
N SER A 392 1.21 -20.82 -16.25
CA SER A 392 0.97 -21.56 -15.00
C SER A 392 1.80 -21.00 -13.83
N PRO A 393 1.47 -21.40 -12.58
CA PRO A 393 2.27 -21.07 -11.39
C PRO A 393 3.73 -21.55 -11.49
N GLU A 394 3.99 -22.69 -12.15
CA GLU A 394 5.35 -23.19 -12.36
C GLU A 394 6.16 -22.29 -13.28
N GLN A 395 5.54 -21.66 -14.28
CA GLN A 395 6.22 -20.66 -15.11
C GLN A 395 6.55 -19.41 -14.28
N TYR A 396 5.63 -18.96 -13.44
CA TYR A 396 5.86 -17.83 -12.53
C TYR A 396 7.01 -18.13 -11.56
N ASP A 397 7.02 -19.29 -10.93
CA ASP A 397 8.09 -19.69 -10.02
C ASP A 397 9.43 -19.86 -10.73
N ALA A 398 9.44 -20.40 -11.95
CA ALA A 398 10.64 -20.47 -12.78
C ALA A 398 11.19 -19.09 -13.14
N TYR A 399 10.32 -18.12 -13.45
CA TYR A 399 10.72 -16.74 -13.72
C TYR A 399 11.33 -16.10 -12.48
N GLU A 400 10.66 -16.18 -11.33
CA GLU A 400 11.11 -15.58 -10.09
C GLU A 400 12.44 -16.16 -9.62
N ASN A 401 12.62 -17.49 -9.68
CA ASN A 401 13.90 -18.13 -9.38
C ASN A 401 15.00 -17.64 -10.34
N ALA A 402 14.68 -17.48 -11.63
CA ALA A 402 15.65 -16.99 -12.60
C ALA A 402 16.01 -15.52 -12.41
N ARG A 403 15.06 -14.69 -11.95
CA ARG A 403 15.26 -13.28 -11.59
C ARG A 403 16.21 -13.17 -10.39
N ILE A 404 15.97 -13.95 -9.34
CA ILE A 404 16.75 -13.92 -8.08
C ILE A 404 18.18 -14.43 -8.29
N HIS A 405 18.35 -15.52 -9.04
CA HIS A 405 19.67 -16.13 -9.25
C HIS A 405 20.42 -15.58 -10.47
N GLY A 406 19.90 -14.55 -11.15
CA GLY A 406 20.54 -13.97 -12.32
C GLY A 406 20.60 -14.90 -13.54
N THR A 407 19.70 -15.89 -13.64
CA THR A 407 19.65 -16.91 -14.69
C THR A 407 18.55 -16.68 -15.73
N LEU A 408 18.05 -15.45 -15.88
CA LEU A 408 16.98 -15.09 -16.84
C LEU A 408 17.24 -15.56 -18.29
N LYS A 409 18.51 -15.63 -18.73
CA LYS A 409 18.85 -16.19 -20.06
C LYS A 409 18.44 -17.67 -20.19
N GLN A 410 18.63 -18.46 -19.14
CA GLN A 410 18.24 -19.87 -19.11
C GLN A 410 16.73 -20.03 -19.08
N TYR A 411 16.02 -19.19 -18.31
CA TYR A 411 14.55 -19.14 -18.31
C TYR A 411 14.01 -18.87 -19.73
N LYS A 412 14.53 -17.84 -20.41
CA LYS A 412 14.13 -17.48 -21.78
C LYS A 412 14.41 -18.61 -22.77
N ALA A 413 15.52 -19.33 -22.61
CA ALA A 413 15.84 -20.48 -23.47
C ALA A 413 14.88 -21.66 -23.21
N ARG A 414 14.52 -21.91 -21.95
CA ARG A 414 13.60 -22.97 -21.55
C ARG A 414 12.23 -22.74 -22.20
N TRP A 415 11.68 -21.53 -22.06
CA TRP A 415 10.36 -21.13 -22.56
C TRP A 415 10.42 -20.43 -23.92
N SER A 416 11.38 -20.80 -24.76
CA SER A 416 11.75 -20.10 -26.02
C SER A 416 10.59 -19.66 -26.91
N ASP A 417 9.49 -20.43 -26.97
CA ASP A 417 8.33 -20.07 -27.79
C ASP A 417 7.43 -18.99 -27.15
N TYR A 418 7.40 -18.88 -25.80
CA TYR A 418 6.50 -18.01 -25.04
C TYR A 418 7.06 -17.58 -23.67
N PRO A 419 8.22 -16.91 -23.58
CA PRO A 419 8.74 -16.43 -22.31
C PRO A 419 7.89 -15.24 -21.83
N VAL A 420 7.40 -15.30 -20.59
CA VAL A 420 6.71 -14.17 -19.96
C VAL A 420 7.72 -13.45 -19.07
N ILE A 421 7.96 -12.17 -19.38
CA ILE A 421 8.74 -11.27 -18.54
C ILE A 421 7.75 -10.22 -18.04
N PRO A 422 7.32 -10.28 -16.77
CA PRO A 422 6.33 -9.35 -16.24
C PRO A 422 6.88 -7.94 -16.22
N LEU A 423 5.96 -6.98 -16.22
CA LEU A 423 6.29 -5.58 -16.00
C LEU A 423 6.90 -5.36 -14.60
N PRO A 424 7.69 -4.29 -14.40
CA PRO A 424 8.17 -3.93 -13.07
C PRO A 424 7.03 -3.78 -12.06
N PRO A 425 7.26 -4.06 -10.76
CA PRO A 425 6.22 -3.91 -9.74
C PRO A 425 5.56 -2.53 -9.75
N GLY A 426 4.23 -2.51 -9.72
CA GLY A 426 3.43 -1.28 -9.79
C GLY A 426 3.18 -0.73 -11.20
N LYS A 427 3.96 -1.11 -12.21
CA LYS A 427 3.74 -0.65 -13.59
C LYS A 427 2.41 -1.21 -14.12
N ALA A 428 1.57 -0.32 -14.64
CA ALA A 428 0.19 -0.61 -15.05
C ALA A 428 -0.71 -1.12 -13.91
N LEU A 429 -0.37 -0.80 -12.66
CA LEU A 429 -1.16 -1.04 -11.46
C LEU A 429 -1.44 0.31 -10.76
N PRO A 430 -2.47 0.41 -9.90
CA PRO A 430 -2.79 1.64 -9.19
C PRO A 430 -1.67 2.11 -8.26
N TYR A 431 -0.86 1.19 -7.74
CA TYR A 431 0.35 1.47 -6.95
C TYR A 431 1.26 0.24 -6.91
N ALA A 432 2.54 0.44 -6.57
CA ALA A 432 3.44 -0.67 -6.27
C ALA A 432 3.30 -1.14 -4.82
N PRO A 433 3.65 -2.40 -4.50
CA PRO A 433 3.96 -2.76 -3.12
C PRO A 433 5.12 -1.92 -2.58
N GLN A 434 5.16 -1.76 -1.25
CA GLN A 434 6.27 -1.11 -0.55
C GLN A 434 7.45 -2.06 -0.41
N THR A 435 8.65 -1.60 -0.76
CA THR A 435 9.90 -2.26 -0.37
C THR A 435 10.20 -1.97 1.10
N ASN A 436 11.16 -2.67 1.69
CA ASN A 436 11.58 -2.36 3.07
C ASN A 436 12.27 -1.02 3.18
N ALA A 437 12.94 -0.56 2.12
CA ALA A 437 13.44 0.80 2.05
C ALA A 437 12.30 1.81 2.16
N ASP A 438 11.16 1.55 1.52
CA ASP A 438 9.95 2.38 1.66
C ASP A 438 9.43 2.34 3.10
N LEU A 439 9.29 1.15 3.69
CA LEU A 439 8.81 1.03 5.07
C LEU A 439 9.69 1.78 6.07
N ILE A 440 11.02 1.68 5.93
CA ILE A 440 11.97 2.39 6.78
C ILE A 440 11.89 3.91 6.54
N ALA A 441 11.81 4.35 5.28
CA ALA A 441 11.69 5.77 4.94
C ALA A 441 10.38 6.38 5.46
N VAL A 442 9.26 5.70 5.25
CA VAL A 442 7.93 6.06 5.78
C VAL A 442 7.98 6.11 7.30
N PHE A 443 8.58 5.11 7.94
CA PHE A 443 8.71 5.06 9.38
C PHE A 443 9.51 6.27 9.91
N ILE A 444 10.64 6.57 9.28
CA ILE A 444 11.47 7.73 9.63
C ILE A 444 10.64 9.00 9.50
N LYS A 445 10.02 9.26 8.33
CA LYS A 445 9.25 10.48 8.12
C LYS A 445 8.06 10.62 9.08
N LYS A 446 7.42 9.52 9.49
CA LYS A 446 6.27 9.56 10.41
C LYS A 446 6.65 9.67 11.88
N VAL A 447 7.75 9.04 12.28
CA VAL A 447 8.02 8.69 13.68
C VAL A 447 9.37 9.20 14.17
N HIS A 448 10.36 9.33 13.28
CA HIS A 448 11.71 9.81 13.57
C HIS A 448 12.14 10.86 12.54
N ASP A 449 11.27 11.83 12.29
CA ASP A 449 11.46 12.85 11.27
C ASP A 449 12.74 13.63 11.60
N TRP A 450 13.62 13.76 10.60
CA TRP A 450 14.88 14.47 10.72
C TRP A 450 14.68 15.90 11.27
N ARG A 451 13.59 16.56 10.92
CA ARG A 451 13.26 17.92 11.37
C ARG A 451 12.95 17.99 12.86
N ASP A 452 12.55 16.89 13.48
CA ASP A 452 12.30 16.83 14.91
C ASP A 452 13.52 16.33 15.68
N VAL A 453 14.14 15.23 15.22
CA VAL A 453 15.17 14.52 15.99
C VAL A 453 16.61 14.77 15.53
N GLY A 454 16.80 15.33 14.33
CA GLY A 454 18.10 15.58 13.73
C GLY A 454 18.77 14.34 13.10
N GLY A 455 19.81 14.59 12.30
CA GLY A 455 20.48 13.63 11.42
C GLY A 455 21.07 12.43 12.16
N ILE A 456 21.69 12.64 13.31
CA ILE A 456 22.31 11.55 14.09
C ILE A 456 21.25 10.56 14.59
N GLN A 457 20.10 11.04 15.07
CA GLN A 457 19.05 10.17 15.60
C GLN A 457 18.35 9.42 14.47
N THR A 458 18.05 10.11 13.36
CA THR A 458 17.51 9.45 12.16
C THR A 458 18.48 8.39 11.62
N ALA A 459 19.78 8.69 11.55
CA ALA A 459 20.82 7.73 11.16
C ALA A 459 20.90 6.51 12.09
N THR A 460 20.79 6.76 13.40
CA THR A 460 20.75 5.70 14.42
C THR A 460 19.51 4.80 14.23
N ALA A 461 18.35 5.40 13.93
CA ALA A 461 17.13 4.66 13.64
C ALA A 461 17.27 3.79 12.37
N ILE A 462 17.85 4.33 11.29
CA ILE A 462 18.15 3.56 10.06
C ILE A 462 19.01 2.35 10.40
N MET A 463 20.10 2.53 11.15
CA MET A 463 21.00 1.42 11.48
C MET A 463 20.37 0.41 12.44
N ALA A 464 19.42 0.83 13.29
CA ALA A 464 18.70 -0.07 14.19
C ALA A 464 17.84 -1.11 13.43
N PHE A 465 17.37 -0.78 12.21
CA PHE A 465 16.62 -1.73 11.36
C PHE A 465 17.49 -2.81 10.73
N MET A 466 18.83 -2.68 10.73
CA MET A 466 19.73 -3.62 10.04
C MET A 466 19.47 -5.07 10.45
N LYS A 467 19.31 -5.34 11.75
CA LYS A 467 19.03 -6.70 12.24
C LYS A 467 17.73 -7.25 11.64
N THR A 468 16.65 -6.49 11.74
CA THR A 468 15.34 -6.88 11.22
C THR A 468 15.38 -7.04 9.71
N ALA A 469 16.11 -6.18 9.00
CA ALA A 469 16.29 -6.28 7.56
C ALA A 469 17.06 -7.54 7.16
N THR A 470 18.15 -7.87 7.86
CA THR A 470 18.89 -9.12 7.64
C THR A 470 18.02 -10.34 7.92
N GLU A 471 17.28 -10.35 9.02
CA GLU A 471 16.43 -11.49 9.40
C GLU A 471 15.27 -11.71 8.42
N ARG A 472 14.64 -10.63 7.92
CA ARG A 472 13.47 -10.73 7.04
C ARG A 472 13.79 -10.79 5.55
N HIS A 473 14.94 -10.27 5.12
CA HIS A 473 15.24 -10.08 3.69
C HIS A 473 16.50 -10.83 3.25
N GLY A 474 17.26 -11.39 4.18
CA GLY A 474 18.51 -12.08 3.87
C GLY A 474 19.62 -11.15 3.38
N ILE A 475 19.46 -9.82 3.51
CA ILE A 475 20.53 -8.86 3.23
C ILE A 475 21.65 -9.00 4.26
N SER A 476 22.91 -9.05 3.79
CA SER A 476 24.05 -9.07 4.70
C SER A 476 24.17 -7.73 5.45
N ALA A 477 24.75 -7.75 6.65
CA ALA A 477 24.97 -6.52 7.41
C ALA A 477 25.85 -5.51 6.62
N GLN A 478 26.82 -6.03 5.86
CA GLN A 478 27.71 -5.24 5.01
C GLN A 478 26.95 -4.58 3.86
N ASP A 479 26.11 -5.32 3.13
CA ASP A 479 25.33 -4.76 2.02
C ASP A 479 24.32 -3.72 2.53
N TYR A 480 23.67 -3.99 3.67
CA TYR A 480 22.79 -3.03 4.33
C TYR A 480 23.54 -1.74 4.69
N ALA A 481 24.71 -1.86 5.33
CA ALA A 481 25.53 -0.71 5.69
C ALA A 481 26.01 0.07 4.45
N GLY A 482 26.31 -0.63 3.34
CA GLY A 482 26.68 -0.01 2.07
C GLY A 482 25.55 0.84 1.48
N LEU A 483 24.29 0.39 1.58
CA LEU A 483 23.12 1.16 1.18
C LEU A 483 22.81 2.33 2.14
N ALA A 484 22.99 2.12 3.44
CA ALA A 484 22.64 3.11 4.46
C ALA A 484 23.67 4.24 4.60
N ALA A 485 24.95 3.97 4.37
CA ALA A 485 26.03 4.94 4.56
C ALA A 485 25.86 6.27 3.78
N PRO A 486 25.54 6.28 2.46
CA PRO A 486 25.34 7.54 1.75
C PRO A 486 24.12 8.33 2.29
N ILE A 487 23.00 7.64 2.57
CA ILE A 487 21.80 8.23 3.19
C ILE A 487 22.15 8.91 4.53
N ILE A 488 22.94 8.24 5.36
CA ILE A 488 23.39 8.76 6.65
C ILE A 488 24.31 9.97 6.48
N GLY A 489 25.19 9.95 5.48
CA GLY A 489 26.03 11.10 5.14
C GLY A 489 25.20 12.33 4.77
N GLU A 490 24.17 12.19 3.94
CA GLU A 490 23.28 13.28 3.56
C GLU A 490 22.45 13.82 4.75
N LEU A 491 22.07 12.96 5.68
CA LEU A 491 21.45 13.37 6.96
C LEU A 491 22.39 14.25 7.81
N LEU A 492 23.70 13.96 7.80
CA LEU A 492 24.69 14.80 8.50
C LEU A 492 24.94 16.13 7.79
N VAL A 493 24.84 16.16 6.45
CA VAL A 493 24.89 17.38 5.64
C VAL A 493 23.69 18.27 5.95
N ALA A 494 22.48 17.70 5.97
CA ALA A 494 21.27 18.43 6.35
C ALA A 494 21.40 19.03 7.77
N ASP A 495 21.92 18.26 8.72
CA ASP A 495 22.22 18.73 10.07
C ASP A 495 23.24 19.88 10.10
N ALA A 496 24.21 19.90 9.19
CA ALA A 496 25.16 20.98 9.08
C ALA A 496 24.47 22.26 8.59
N LEU A 497 23.66 22.17 7.52
CA LEU A 497 22.89 23.30 6.98
C LEU A 497 21.96 23.91 8.04
N ALA A 498 21.21 23.08 8.74
CA ALA A 498 20.29 23.50 9.80
C ALA A 498 20.99 24.09 11.04
N LYS A 499 22.32 23.97 11.14
CA LYS A 499 23.15 24.54 12.23
C LYS A 499 24.00 25.73 11.76
N GLY A 500 23.96 26.09 10.47
CA GLY A 500 24.78 27.15 9.88
C GLY A 500 26.21 26.71 9.56
N ALA A 501 26.44 25.41 9.38
CA ALA A 501 27.72 24.77 9.05
C ALA A 501 28.91 25.19 9.95
N PRO A 502 28.79 25.12 11.30
CA PRO A 502 29.87 25.51 12.19
C PRO A 502 31.03 24.51 12.17
N ASP A 503 32.28 24.97 12.26
CA ASP A 503 33.48 24.12 12.28
C ASP A 503 33.41 23.00 13.32
N GLY A 504 32.85 23.29 14.50
CA GLY A 504 32.69 22.31 15.57
C GLY A 504 31.78 21.14 15.20
N TRP A 505 30.83 21.31 14.28
CA TRP A 505 29.95 20.22 13.83
C TRP A 505 30.73 19.19 13.00
N PHE A 506 31.56 19.64 12.05
CA PHE A 506 32.37 18.75 11.20
C PHE A 506 33.31 17.86 12.02
N ALA A 507 33.84 18.37 13.14
CA ALA A 507 34.68 17.59 14.04
C ALA A 507 33.87 16.64 14.95
N LYS A 508 32.65 17.00 15.33
CA LYS A 508 31.84 16.29 16.34
C LYS A 508 30.90 15.25 15.74
N ALA A 509 30.42 15.43 14.51
CA ALA A 509 29.38 14.61 13.89
C ALA A 509 29.77 13.13 13.83
N GLY A 510 30.92 12.81 13.22
CA GLY A 510 31.41 11.43 13.10
C GLY A 510 31.59 10.72 14.45
N PRO A 511 32.35 11.28 15.41
CA PRO A 511 32.50 10.67 16.73
C PRO A 511 31.18 10.47 17.49
N THR A 512 30.24 11.43 17.36
CA THR A 512 28.92 11.34 18.02
C THR A 512 28.08 10.23 17.39
N LEU A 513 28.06 10.15 16.05
CA LEU A 513 27.38 9.08 15.34
C LEU A 513 28.00 7.71 15.67
N GLY A 514 29.34 7.61 15.66
CA GLY A 514 30.03 6.37 16.01
C GLY A 514 29.71 5.88 17.43
N ALA A 515 29.63 6.79 18.40
CA ALA A 515 29.20 6.47 19.77
C ALA A 515 27.74 5.99 19.82
N ALA A 516 26.83 6.64 19.07
CA ALA A 516 25.43 6.25 19.01
C ALA A 516 25.25 4.86 18.37
N LEU A 517 25.90 4.62 17.22
CA LEU A 517 25.81 3.34 16.50
C LEU A 517 26.44 2.20 17.30
N THR A 518 27.61 2.41 17.91
CA THR A 518 28.23 1.37 18.76
C THR A 518 27.35 0.98 19.96
N GLY A 519 26.49 1.89 20.43
CA GLY A 519 25.45 1.59 21.42
C GLY A 519 24.33 0.66 20.95
N LEU A 520 24.16 0.45 19.63
CA LEU A 520 23.19 -0.49 19.06
C LEU A 520 23.70 -1.92 19.00
N VAL A 521 25.00 -2.15 19.23
CA VAL A 521 25.59 -3.49 19.11
C VAL A 521 24.99 -4.39 20.20
N PRO A 522 24.30 -5.48 19.82
CA PRO A 522 23.64 -6.34 20.78
C PRO A 522 24.66 -7.13 21.60
N ASP A 523 24.24 -7.64 22.76
CA ASP A 523 24.98 -8.69 23.46
C ASP A 523 25.02 -9.94 22.58
N ALA A 524 26.17 -10.14 21.93
CA ALA A 524 26.44 -11.21 20.98
C ALA A 524 27.84 -11.81 21.27
N PRO A 525 28.17 -12.99 20.70
CA PRO A 525 29.51 -13.55 20.84
C PRO A 525 30.59 -12.52 20.48
N PRO A 526 31.74 -12.48 21.21
CA PRO A 526 32.71 -11.41 21.10
C PRO A 526 33.14 -11.07 19.67
N GLU A 527 33.40 -12.09 18.84
CA GLU A 527 33.79 -11.91 17.43
C GLU A 527 32.70 -11.19 16.61
N ARG A 528 31.43 -11.55 16.81
CA ARG A 528 30.30 -10.91 16.13
C ARG A 528 30.09 -9.48 16.62
N ALA A 529 30.25 -9.25 17.93
CA ALA A 529 30.15 -7.90 18.50
C ALA A 529 31.28 -6.99 17.98
N ILE A 530 32.52 -7.50 17.85
CA ILE A 530 33.65 -6.76 17.27
C ILE A 530 33.37 -6.41 15.81
N ALA A 531 32.98 -7.38 14.98
CA ALA A 531 32.69 -7.14 13.57
C ALA A 531 31.57 -6.11 13.36
N LEU A 532 30.51 -6.15 14.17
CA LEU A 532 29.43 -5.16 14.12
C LEU A 532 29.90 -3.76 14.56
N ARG A 533 30.76 -3.66 15.58
CA ARG A 533 31.34 -2.38 16.00
C ARG A 533 32.20 -1.78 14.91
N GLU A 534 33.06 -2.58 14.27
CA GLU A 534 33.90 -2.13 13.16
C GLU A 534 33.06 -1.66 11.98
N LEU A 535 32.01 -2.40 11.62
CA LEU A 535 31.06 -2.00 10.58
C LEU A 535 30.40 -0.66 10.90
N PHE A 536 29.89 -0.47 12.11
CA PHE A 536 29.22 0.76 12.54
C PHE A 536 30.16 1.95 12.61
N LEU A 537 31.39 1.76 13.07
CA LEU A 537 32.41 2.80 13.03
C LEU A 537 32.80 3.15 11.59
N GLY A 538 32.84 2.15 10.69
CA GLY A 538 33.04 2.36 9.26
C GLY A 538 31.95 3.21 8.62
N VAL A 539 30.67 2.94 8.92
CA VAL A 539 29.53 3.77 8.47
C VAL A 539 29.66 5.20 8.98
N ALA A 540 29.94 5.38 10.28
CA ALA A 540 30.10 6.71 10.86
C ALA A 540 31.30 7.48 10.25
N GLY A 541 32.40 6.77 9.98
CA GLY A 541 33.58 7.32 9.31
C GLY A 541 33.28 7.78 7.89
N GLY A 542 32.69 6.92 7.06
CA GLY A 542 32.32 7.25 5.68
C GLY A 542 31.33 8.41 5.59
N ALA A 543 30.31 8.44 6.47
CA ALA A 543 29.37 9.55 6.55
C ALA A 543 30.05 10.88 6.94
N ALA A 544 31.01 10.83 7.87
CA ALA A 544 31.78 12.01 8.28
C ALA A 544 32.75 12.50 7.20
N GLU A 545 33.32 11.59 6.40
CA GLU A 545 34.13 11.92 5.23
C GLU A 545 33.30 12.63 4.17
N LEU A 546 32.09 12.13 3.87
CA LEU A 546 31.15 12.79 2.95
C LEU A 546 30.84 14.21 3.44
N LEU A 547 30.42 14.36 4.70
CA LEU A 547 30.14 15.67 5.30
C LEU A 547 31.35 16.62 5.19
N THR A 548 32.55 16.12 5.52
CA THR A 548 33.77 16.94 5.53
C THR A 548 34.17 17.35 4.12
N SER A 549 33.95 16.50 3.11
CA SER A 549 34.24 16.82 1.71
C SER A 549 33.42 18.01 1.19
N GLN A 550 32.22 18.23 1.75
CA GLN A 550 31.32 19.32 1.39
C GLN A 550 31.50 20.58 2.26
N LYS A 551 32.40 20.57 3.25
CA LYS A 551 32.53 21.62 4.28
C LYS A 551 32.56 23.04 3.71
N ALA A 552 33.46 23.30 2.75
CA ALA A 552 33.67 24.64 2.21
C ALA A 552 32.42 25.18 1.49
N GLU A 553 31.72 24.31 0.76
CA GLU A 553 30.48 24.66 0.06
C GLU A 553 29.36 24.96 1.05
N LEU A 554 29.15 24.11 2.05
CA LEU A 554 28.12 24.30 3.08
C LEU A 554 28.36 25.58 3.88
N GLN A 555 29.61 25.89 4.23
CA GLN A 555 29.98 27.13 4.91
C GLN A 555 29.70 28.38 4.06
N ALA A 556 30.02 28.32 2.76
CA ALA A 556 29.73 29.41 1.84
C ALA A 556 28.21 29.62 1.67
N ARG A 557 27.43 28.53 1.59
CA ARG A 557 25.97 28.57 1.46
C ARG A 557 25.28 29.15 2.71
N CYS A 558 25.69 28.73 3.90
CA CYS A 558 25.04 29.18 5.14
C CYS A 558 25.50 30.56 5.62
N GLY A 559 26.76 30.95 5.33
CA GLY A 559 27.33 32.19 5.88
C GLY A 559 27.33 32.24 7.41
N GLY A 560 27.35 31.08 8.08
CA GLY A 560 27.22 30.96 9.54
C GLY A 560 25.79 31.07 10.09
N ILE A 561 24.79 31.27 9.23
CA ILE A 561 23.38 31.39 9.61
C ILE A 561 22.69 30.04 9.43
N PRO A 562 22.02 29.49 10.47
CA PRO A 562 21.18 28.31 10.34
C PRO A 562 20.12 28.45 9.26
N MET A 563 20.01 27.45 8.38
CA MET A 563 18.91 27.36 7.43
C MET A 563 17.65 26.82 8.11
N ASP A 564 16.49 27.25 7.62
CA ASP A 564 15.20 26.72 8.07
C ASP A 564 15.11 25.21 7.79
N ARG A 565 14.64 24.44 8.77
CA ARG A 565 14.59 22.97 8.66
C ARG A 565 13.60 22.49 7.58
N ALA A 566 12.52 23.21 7.29
CA ALA A 566 11.62 22.83 6.21
C ALA A 566 12.28 23.00 4.84
N VAL A 567 13.08 24.07 4.66
CA VAL A 567 13.87 24.28 3.44
C VAL A 567 14.91 23.17 3.26
N VAL A 568 15.64 22.83 4.33
CA VAL A 568 16.66 21.78 4.29
C VAL A 568 16.03 20.40 4.06
N ASP A 569 14.86 20.09 4.61
CA ASP A 569 14.19 18.80 4.39
C ASP A 569 13.77 18.61 2.92
N ALA A 570 13.30 19.67 2.25
CA ALA A 570 12.99 19.62 0.82
C ALA A 570 14.24 19.41 -0.06
N GLU A 571 15.41 19.87 0.39
CA GLU A 571 16.69 19.55 -0.26
C GLU A 571 17.12 18.11 0.04
N LEU A 572 17.00 17.67 1.30
CA LEU A 572 17.30 16.31 1.74
C LEU A 572 16.53 15.27 0.94
N ASP A 573 15.23 15.47 0.69
CA ASP A 573 14.45 14.56 -0.14
C ASP A 573 15.03 14.39 -1.56
N LYS A 574 15.63 15.45 -2.12
CA LYS A 574 16.31 15.39 -3.43
C LYS A 574 17.66 14.68 -3.34
N MET A 575 18.42 14.93 -2.27
CA MET A 575 19.72 14.29 -2.04
C MET A 575 19.53 12.77 -1.87
N LEU A 576 18.52 12.36 -1.10
CA LEU A 576 18.23 10.96 -0.81
C LEU A 576 17.57 10.19 -1.97
N ALA A 577 17.01 10.88 -2.96
CA ALA A 577 16.17 10.26 -3.99
C ALA A 577 16.89 9.09 -4.69
N ASN A 578 18.14 9.29 -5.12
CA ASN A 578 18.90 8.25 -5.82
C ASN A 578 19.28 7.08 -4.92
N ASP A 579 19.62 7.35 -3.65
CA ASP A 579 20.01 6.30 -2.70
C ASP A 579 18.81 5.44 -2.28
N ILE A 580 17.64 6.06 -2.08
CA ILE A 580 16.40 5.34 -1.83
C ILE A 580 16.04 4.47 -3.04
N VAL A 581 16.23 4.98 -4.27
CA VAL A 581 16.03 4.19 -5.50
C VAL A 581 17.00 3.02 -5.58
N ALA A 582 18.27 3.22 -5.25
CA ALA A 582 19.25 2.15 -5.19
C ALA A 582 18.86 1.08 -4.16
N ALA A 583 18.40 1.49 -2.98
CA ALA A 583 17.93 0.58 -1.94
C ALA A 583 16.68 -0.20 -2.37
N ARG A 584 15.69 0.45 -3.02
CA ARG A 584 14.49 -0.20 -3.59
C ARG A 584 14.83 -1.27 -4.63
N ASN A 585 15.80 -0.96 -5.49
CA ASN A 585 16.22 -1.81 -6.59
C ASN A 585 17.17 -2.95 -6.17
N THR A 586 17.68 -2.92 -4.94
CA THR A 586 18.57 -3.96 -4.44
C THR A 586 17.78 -5.24 -4.15
N GLU A 587 18.14 -6.31 -4.86
CA GLU A 587 17.56 -7.65 -4.71
C GLU A 587 18.37 -8.46 -3.69
N VAL A 588 17.71 -9.00 -2.67
CA VAL A 588 18.33 -9.75 -1.58
C VAL A 588 17.48 -10.95 -1.21
N GLY A 589 18.13 -12.01 -0.69
CA GLY A 589 17.47 -13.17 -0.11
C GLY A 589 16.99 -14.24 -1.10
N ASP A 590 16.59 -15.38 -0.53
CA ASP A 590 15.84 -16.50 -1.10
C ASP A 590 14.32 -16.30 -0.95
N ARG A 591 13.56 -16.46 -2.05
CA ARG A 591 12.09 -16.39 -2.07
C ARG A 591 11.41 -17.45 -1.20
N ALA A 592 12.09 -18.53 -0.82
CA ALA A 592 11.54 -19.50 0.12
C ALA A 592 11.52 -18.99 1.57
N THR A 593 12.31 -17.96 1.90
CA THR A 593 12.57 -17.58 3.30
C THR A 593 12.41 -16.07 3.59
N PHE A 594 12.45 -15.19 2.58
CA PHE A 594 12.61 -13.75 2.81
C PHE A 594 11.67 -12.79 2.05
N VAL A 595 11.00 -11.89 2.77
CA VAL A 595 9.94 -11.00 2.24
C VAL A 595 10.53 -9.74 1.60
N LYS A 596 10.61 -9.63 0.27
CA LYS A 596 11.13 -8.39 -0.35
C LYS A 596 10.12 -7.24 -0.38
N ASN A 597 8.89 -7.57 -0.77
CA ASN A 597 7.82 -6.62 -0.99
C ASN A 597 6.76 -6.79 0.08
N ASN A 598 6.16 -5.69 0.49
CA ASN A 598 5.12 -5.63 1.50
C ASN A 598 3.95 -4.80 0.99
N ILE A 599 2.75 -5.14 1.45
CA ILE A 599 1.55 -4.31 1.26
C ILE A 599 0.91 -4.20 2.64
N PRO A 600 1.47 -3.42 3.57
CA PRO A 600 0.86 -3.26 4.88
C PRO A 600 -0.55 -2.65 4.73
N PRO A 601 -1.45 -2.87 5.71
CA PRO A 601 -2.77 -2.23 5.73
C PRO A 601 -2.72 -0.71 5.54
N GLN A 602 -1.65 -0.06 6.02
CA GLN A 602 -1.42 1.37 5.93
C GLN A 602 -1.06 1.88 4.53
N THR A 603 -0.76 1.02 3.54
CA THR A 603 -0.20 1.42 2.23
C THR A 603 -0.97 2.57 1.57
N LEU A 604 -2.31 2.52 1.57
CA LEU A 604 -3.12 3.57 0.94
C LEU A 604 -3.03 4.91 1.67
N LEU A 605 -2.92 4.90 3.00
CA LEU A 605 -2.70 6.12 3.77
C LEU A 605 -1.30 6.68 3.47
N ASP A 606 -0.30 5.81 3.29
CA ASP A 606 1.04 6.27 2.89
C ASP A 606 1.02 6.94 1.51
N ILE A 607 0.21 6.44 0.57
CA ILE A 607 -0.02 7.07 -0.73
C ILE A 607 -0.72 8.43 -0.54
N LEU A 608 -1.81 8.47 0.22
CA LEU A 608 -2.56 9.71 0.51
C LEU A 608 -1.68 10.81 1.14
N HIS A 609 -0.74 10.44 2.01
CA HIS A 609 0.19 11.37 2.64
C HIS A 609 1.44 11.68 1.79
N GLY A 610 1.55 11.10 0.60
CA GLY A 610 2.70 11.27 -0.29
C GLY A 610 4.00 10.61 0.20
N LEU A 611 3.89 9.70 1.17
CA LEU A 611 4.99 8.95 1.77
C LEU A 611 5.34 7.71 0.94
N HIS A 612 4.37 7.14 0.23
CA HIS A 612 4.57 6.07 -0.76
C HIS A 612 4.19 6.57 -2.15
N LYS A 613 5.20 6.89 -2.96
CA LYS A 613 5.03 7.46 -4.30
C LYS A 613 6.08 6.90 -5.26
N PRO A 614 5.79 6.84 -6.57
CA PRO A 614 6.78 6.44 -7.55
C PRO A 614 7.89 7.49 -7.68
N VAL A 615 9.02 7.12 -8.29
CA VAL A 615 10.11 8.08 -8.57
C VAL A 615 9.69 9.01 -9.69
N ALA A 616 9.16 8.43 -10.76
CA ALA A 616 8.46 9.12 -11.84
C ALA A 616 7.03 8.57 -11.94
N PRO A 617 6.02 9.38 -12.28
CA PRO A 617 4.64 8.90 -12.45
C PRO A 617 4.54 7.65 -13.34
N SER A 618 5.39 7.57 -14.37
CA SER A 618 5.49 6.45 -15.30
C SER A 618 5.97 5.13 -14.71
N ASP A 619 6.51 5.12 -13.50
CA ASP A 619 6.92 3.86 -12.86
C ASP A 619 5.70 3.04 -12.45
N TRP A 620 4.55 3.69 -12.17
CA TRP A 620 3.32 3.02 -11.76
C TRP A 620 2.20 3.16 -12.80
N ASN A 621 1.54 4.32 -12.83
CA ASN A 621 0.28 4.52 -13.54
C ASN A 621 0.19 5.85 -14.31
N ASP A 622 1.32 6.52 -14.56
CA ASP A 622 1.39 7.86 -15.19
C ASP A 622 0.60 8.94 -14.43
N GLY A 623 0.33 8.73 -13.13
CA GLY A 623 -0.50 9.63 -12.32
C GLY A 623 -1.99 9.54 -12.65
N MET A 624 -2.42 8.53 -13.39
CA MET A 624 -3.83 8.35 -13.79
C MET A 624 -4.71 7.84 -12.66
N VAL A 625 -4.15 7.23 -11.61
CA VAL A 625 -4.93 6.70 -10.48
C VAL A 625 -4.72 7.57 -9.24
N GLY A 626 -5.83 8.03 -8.66
CA GLY A 626 -5.85 8.81 -7.43
C GLY A 626 -6.56 8.07 -6.27
N PHE A 627 -6.30 8.53 -5.06
CA PHE A 627 -6.96 8.06 -3.84
C PHE A 627 -7.56 9.24 -3.09
N VAL A 628 -8.75 9.04 -2.52
CA VAL A 628 -9.50 10.09 -1.83
C VAL A 628 -9.75 9.68 -0.39
N TYR A 629 -9.34 10.51 0.58
CA TYR A 629 -9.78 10.34 1.97
C TYR A 629 -11.26 10.66 2.09
N LEU A 630 -12.07 9.67 2.46
CA LEU A 630 -13.51 9.83 2.57
C LEU A 630 -13.95 10.23 3.97
N GLY A 631 -13.18 9.84 4.98
CA GLY A 631 -13.45 10.11 6.38
C GLY A 631 -13.00 8.98 7.30
N THR A 632 -13.22 9.17 8.60
CA THR A 632 -12.99 8.19 9.66
C THR A 632 -14.33 7.62 10.09
N LEU A 633 -14.54 6.34 9.81
CA LEU A 633 -15.67 5.55 10.28
C LEU A 633 -15.59 5.39 11.80
N MET A 634 -16.67 5.77 12.48
CA MET A 634 -16.76 5.72 13.93
C MET A 634 -18.16 5.29 14.35
N ASP A 635 -18.27 4.48 15.41
CA ASP A 635 -19.57 4.05 15.91
C ASP A 635 -20.38 5.27 16.36
N ARG A 636 -21.64 5.35 15.94
CA ARG A 636 -22.55 6.48 16.24
C ARG A 636 -22.66 6.76 17.74
N GLY A 637 -22.56 5.74 18.58
CA GLY A 637 -22.58 5.88 20.04
C GLY A 637 -21.36 6.60 20.60
N GLU A 638 -20.27 6.68 19.84
CA GLU A 638 -18.98 7.27 20.25
C GLU A 638 -18.69 8.62 19.58
N VAL A 639 -19.53 9.07 18.64
CA VAL A 639 -19.40 10.37 17.96
C VAL A 639 -19.80 11.56 18.87
N ARG A 640 -20.41 11.31 20.04
CA ARG A 640 -21.01 12.34 20.90
C ARG A 640 -20.11 12.88 22.00
#